data_AF-A0A821M5P4-F1
#
_entry.id   AF-A0A821M5P4-F1
#
_cell.length_a   1.000
_cell.length_b   1.000
_cell.length_c   1.000
_cell.angle_alpha   90.00
_cell.angle_beta   90.00
_cell.angle_gamma   90.00
#
_symmetry.space_group_name_H-M   'P 1'
#
loop_
_entity.id
_entity.type
_entity.pdbx_description
1 polymer ?
#
loop_
_entity_poly.entity_id
_entity_poly.type
_entity_poly.pdbx_seq_one_letter_code
_entity_poly.pdbx_strand_id
1 'polypeptide(L)'
;TNRVEPTSPNGYADSTSVQERRTHSSLTGSRHSIGETIEKTDSGINLVQADEKKTLKRHLGTGIFISPKGVLRQTQSVGLCLVIWALCGIVSLLMYDDLGILAVINGLSVRTANRLNIVFVALKIVTVSVIIIGGLVRIGQGYTENLKSGFHGSTTNNPLGVALAFYSGLWAYQGWSSLNSVTEELKNPKRNLWLAIVVALSSVIIIYLLINISYFTVMSKAELLSSDAVAVTWGVAVLGPAVRVLPFLISLSALGSVNVSTFRSARYAMVGARHGYLPEVFSYIQKQRLTPLPGIILQTILTIIYCIPSDIEDLIDFSSFVVWVFNGLTFVATICCKFTKPNAYRAIKVPIPVIIFNILISIYLVIAPVISRPHIGYLIATIILLLIQATVYPCNKAAPCGCSKNSVSINARIVGGEVAPSHSWGWAVSLQKRPSRHFCGGSILSPKYVLTAAHCVDDIYLSIDQLTVVVGRDNLLDNIGQRIVVSKIYVHPQWIPNTFKNDIAILELSRAISFGDNNIAKLCLPSSYGMEATDFPLMKSKLVGIGWGTTMTNGFISDKLRQVTVEAVGNQESKCSNSITNKTTQFCAAVNGGGKDTCQGDSGGPLMYYSDIYEQWMLAGITSFGKGCGLSIHAGVYTRVNMYIDWIQSIVGNDGIVMAGENTATFSTMPNGLTTSSESTMSSISTMFCITTLVFLLIMRSF
;
A
#
# COMPACT_ATOMS: atom_id res chain seq x y z
N THR A 1 -18.59 -5.97 -71.50
CA THR A 1 -19.80 -6.81 -71.56
C THR A 1 -19.37 -8.27 -71.64
N ASN A 2 -20.08 -9.13 -70.91
CA ASN A 2 -19.95 -10.60 -70.82
C ASN A 2 -18.96 -11.18 -69.78
N ARG A 3 -19.54 -11.39 -68.59
CA ARG A 3 -19.36 -12.53 -67.67
C ARG A 3 -18.97 -13.82 -68.39
N VAL A 4 -18.16 -14.66 -67.73
CA VAL A 4 -18.52 -16.01 -67.25
C VAL A 4 -17.43 -16.48 -66.27
N GLU A 5 -17.80 -16.69 -65.01
CA GLU A 5 -17.15 -17.58 -64.02
C GLU A 5 -17.57 -19.04 -64.35
N PRO A 6 -16.84 -20.12 -63.96
CA PRO A 6 -16.99 -20.58 -62.56
C PRO A 6 -15.87 -21.53 -62.00
N THR A 7 -16.10 -21.91 -60.74
CA THR A 7 -15.68 -23.14 -60.01
C THR A 7 -14.33 -23.21 -59.28
N SER A 8 -14.42 -23.29 -57.94
CA SER A 8 -13.56 -24.12 -57.08
C SER A 8 -14.17 -25.55 -56.98
N PRO A 9 -13.46 -26.60 -56.50
CA PRO A 9 -13.32 -26.78 -55.03
C PRO A 9 -12.13 -27.65 -54.52
N ASN A 10 -11.92 -27.63 -53.19
CA ASN A 10 -11.22 -28.62 -52.33
C ASN A 10 -9.68 -28.74 -52.54
N GLY A 11 -8.82 -28.95 -51.55
CA GLY A 11 -8.88 -29.40 -50.16
C GLY A 11 -7.57 -30.17 -49.87
N TYR A 12 -7.14 -30.20 -48.60
CA TYR A 12 -6.08 -31.04 -48.00
C TYR A 12 -4.58 -30.63 -48.06
N ALA A 13 -4.09 -30.29 -46.87
CA ALA A 13 -2.98 -30.90 -46.11
C ALA A 13 -1.52 -30.83 -46.58
N ASP A 14 -0.77 -30.09 -45.76
CA ASP A 14 0.45 -30.44 -45.03
C ASP A 14 1.84 -30.58 -45.68
N SER A 15 2.78 -29.96 -44.95
CA SER A 15 4.18 -30.34 -44.71
C SER A 15 5.33 -29.69 -45.51
N THR A 16 6.23 -29.12 -44.69
CA THR A 16 7.71 -29.11 -44.77
C THR A 16 8.49 -28.07 -45.61
N SER A 17 9.05 -27.12 -44.85
CA SER A 17 10.48 -26.72 -44.78
C SER A 17 11.24 -26.30 -46.05
N VAL A 18 11.78 -25.07 -46.06
CA VAL A 18 13.14 -24.79 -46.56
C VAL A 18 13.76 -23.59 -45.81
N GLN A 19 15.03 -23.78 -45.43
CA GLN A 19 15.96 -22.93 -44.69
C GLN A 19 16.33 -21.59 -45.37
N GLU A 20 16.52 -20.57 -44.53
CA GLU A 20 17.28 -19.35 -44.79
C GLU A 20 18.79 -19.63 -44.95
N ARG A 21 19.43 -18.95 -45.90
CA ARG A 21 20.89 -18.84 -46.02
C ARG A 21 21.26 -17.36 -46.11
N ARG A 22 21.87 -16.81 -45.05
CA ARG A 22 22.50 -15.47 -45.04
C ARG A 22 24.02 -15.64 -45.07
N THR A 23 24.66 -14.97 -46.03
CA THR A 23 26.12 -14.81 -46.12
C THR A 23 26.56 -13.55 -45.36
N HIS A 24 27.66 -13.69 -44.63
CA HIS A 24 28.37 -12.65 -43.91
C HIS A 24 29.30 -11.86 -44.85
N SER A 25 29.40 -10.54 -44.62
CA SER A 25 30.65 -9.80 -44.86
C SER A 25 30.89 -8.84 -43.70
N SER A 26 31.98 -9.08 -42.98
CA SER A 26 32.54 -8.33 -41.86
C SER A 26 33.32 -7.11 -42.31
N LEU A 27 33.26 -6.01 -41.55
CA LEU A 27 34.42 -5.13 -41.30
C LEU A 27 34.27 -4.50 -39.91
N THR A 28 35.35 -4.63 -39.15
CA THR A 28 35.53 -4.47 -37.71
C THR A 28 35.81 -3.02 -37.28
N GLY A 29 35.36 -2.63 -36.08
CA GLY A 29 35.73 -1.37 -35.45
C GLY A 29 35.30 -1.26 -33.98
N SER A 30 36.10 -1.86 -33.08
CA SER A 30 36.33 -1.52 -31.66
C SER A 30 35.12 -1.14 -30.76
N ARG A 31 34.63 -2.12 -29.98
CA ARG A 31 34.13 -1.91 -28.61
C ARG A 31 34.59 -3.06 -27.73
N HIS A 32 35.57 -2.79 -26.86
CA HIS A 32 36.01 -3.71 -25.83
C HIS A 32 35.16 -3.56 -24.55
N SER A 33 34.65 -4.71 -24.11
CA SER A 33 34.32 -5.14 -22.74
C SER A 33 33.40 -4.28 -21.86
N ILE A 34 32.12 -4.65 -21.78
CA ILE A 34 31.46 -5.11 -20.54
C ILE A 34 30.38 -6.12 -20.95
N GLY A 35 30.79 -7.36 -21.15
CA GLY A 35 29.92 -8.47 -21.52
C GLY A 35 30.54 -9.76 -21.05
N GLU A 36 30.48 -10.01 -19.75
CA GLU A 36 30.74 -11.33 -19.16
C GLU A 36 30.32 -11.31 -17.68
N THR A 37 29.18 -11.94 -17.38
CA THR A 37 28.95 -12.93 -16.31
C THR A 37 27.43 -13.16 -16.22
N ILE A 38 26.85 -13.78 -17.24
CA ILE A 38 25.64 -14.61 -17.07
C ILE A 38 26.10 -16.01 -17.43
N GLU A 39 26.77 -16.65 -16.46
CA GLU A 39 27.01 -18.07 -16.55
C GLU A 39 25.69 -18.77 -16.20
N LYS A 40 25.05 -19.32 -17.23
CA LYS A 40 23.99 -20.32 -17.09
C LYS A 40 24.56 -21.50 -16.32
N THR A 41 24.10 -21.70 -15.08
CA THR A 41 24.11 -23.03 -14.47
C THR A 41 22.75 -23.66 -14.70
N ASP A 42 22.66 -24.37 -15.81
CA ASP A 42 21.63 -25.37 -16.06
C ASP A 42 21.97 -26.59 -15.19
N SER A 43 21.37 -26.67 -14.01
CA SER A 43 21.32 -27.91 -13.25
C SER A 43 19.95 -28.00 -12.59
N GLY A 44 19.15 -28.95 -13.08
CA GLY A 44 17.81 -29.27 -12.62
C GLY A 44 17.78 -29.90 -11.23
N ILE A 45 18.38 -29.25 -10.23
CA ILE A 45 18.25 -29.60 -8.82
C ILE A 45 17.20 -28.66 -8.20
N ASN A 46 15.94 -29.09 -8.29
CA ASN A 46 14.76 -28.66 -7.53
C ASN A 46 14.59 -27.16 -7.24
N LEU A 47 13.94 -26.44 -8.16
CA LEU A 47 13.44 -25.07 -7.93
C LEU A 47 12.50 -24.96 -6.71
N VAL A 48 11.78 -26.02 -6.36
CA VAL A 48 10.97 -26.11 -5.14
C VAL A 48 11.86 -26.02 -3.88
N GLN A 49 13.05 -26.61 -3.90
CA GLN A 49 13.99 -26.57 -2.76
C GLN A 49 14.59 -25.17 -2.54
N ALA A 50 14.70 -24.35 -3.59
CA ALA A 50 15.20 -22.97 -3.47
C ALA A 50 14.18 -22.04 -2.78
N ASP A 51 12.91 -22.14 -3.17
CA ASP A 51 11.80 -21.38 -2.58
C ASP A 51 11.45 -21.87 -1.16
N GLU A 52 11.55 -23.19 -0.92
CA GLU A 52 11.44 -23.83 0.38
C GLU A 52 12.52 -23.33 1.36
N LYS A 53 13.80 -23.36 0.95
CA LYS A 53 14.91 -22.87 1.77
C LYS A 53 14.75 -21.39 2.10
N LYS A 54 14.22 -20.55 1.19
CA LYS A 54 13.99 -19.13 1.45
C LYS A 54 12.87 -18.91 2.48
N THR A 55 11.86 -19.77 2.47
CA THR A 55 10.69 -19.72 3.37
C THR A 55 11.02 -20.23 4.77
N LEU A 56 11.67 -21.40 4.88
CA LEU A 56 12.09 -22.00 6.15
C LEU A 56 12.98 -21.05 6.97
N LYS A 57 13.91 -20.35 6.31
CA LYS A 57 14.82 -19.39 6.94
C LYS A 57 14.13 -18.19 7.57
N ARG A 58 12.90 -17.87 7.16
CA ARG A 58 12.13 -16.72 7.68
C ARG A 58 11.23 -17.08 8.87
N HIS A 59 10.91 -18.36 9.08
CA HIS A 59 10.09 -18.82 10.21
C HIS A 59 10.90 -19.33 11.40
N LEU A 60 12.13 -19.78 11.20
CA LEU A 60 13.02 -20.10 12.31
C LEU A 60 13.45 -18.80 13.01
N GLY A 61 12.67 -18.37 14.00
CA GLY A 61 12.94 -17.22 14.88
C GLY A 61 13.85 -17.58 16.06
N THR A 62 14.39 -16.58 16.77
CA THR A 62 15.06 -16.81 18.07
C THR A 62 14.09 -17.08 19.20
N GLY A 63 12.78 -16.97 18.94
CA GLY A 63 11.77 -17.15 19.96
C GLY A 63 11.76 -18.54 20.59
N ILE A 64 12.27 -19.57 19.89
CA ILE A 64 12.42 -20.92 20.46
C ILE A 64 13.38 -21.00 21.65
N PHE A 65 14.30 -20.02 21.82
CA PHE A 65 15.22 -20.00 22.96
C PHE A 65 14.65 -19.33 24.22
N ILE A 66 13.49 -18.68 24.10
CA ILE A 66 12.84 -17.88 25.16
C ILE A 66 11.46 -18.46 25.50
N SER A 67 10.65 -18.77 24.48
CA SER A 67 9.24 -19.17 24.61
C SER A 67 8.99 -20.48 25.37
N PRO A 68 9.87 -21.50 25.38
CA PRO A 68 9.63 -22.74 26.14
C PRO A 68 9.33 -22.50 27.63
N LYS A 69 10.01 -21.52 28.24
CA LYS A 69 9.77 -21.12 29.64
C LYS A 69 8.36 -20.57 29.81
N GLY A 70 7.95 -19.62 28.96
CA GLY A 70 6.61 -19.01 29.00
C GLY A 70 5.47 -20.01 28.77
N VAL A 71 5.58 -20.87 27.76
CA VAL A 71 4.57 -21.90 27.47
C VAL A 71 4.45 -22.89 28.65
N LEU A 72 5.58 -23.35 29.21
CA LEU A 72 5.57 -24.28 30.33
C LEU A 72 5.04 -23.64 31.63
N ARG A 73 5.33 -22.36 31.85
CA ARG A 73 4.85 -21.59 33.01
C ARG A 73 3.32 -21.51 33.03
N GLN A 74 2.69 -21.41 31.87
CA GLN A 74 1.24 -21.30 31.77
C GLN A 74 0.53 -22.66 31.74
N THR A 75 1.12 -23.64 31.05
CA THR A 75 0.53 -25.00 30.92
C THR A 75 0.78 -25.89 32.13
N GLN A 76 1.85 -25.64 32.90
CA GLN A 76 2.27 -26.40 34.08
C GLN A 76 2.44 -27.91 33.85
N SER A 77 2.41 -28.37 32.60
CA SER A 77 2.49 -29.77 32.20
C SER A 77 3.33 -29.88 30.92
N VAL A 78 4.23 -30.86 30.90
CA VAL A 78 5.10 -31.14 29.74
C VAL A 78 4.28 -31.59 28.52
N GLY A 79 3.29 -32.48 28.73
CA GLY A 79 2.39 -32.95 27.69
C GLY A 79 1.53 -31.85 27.10
N LEU A 80 0.92 -31.02 27.95
CA LEU A 80 0.12 -29.87 27.49
C LEU A 80 1.00 -28.81 26.78
N CYS A 81 2.22 -28.58 27.25
CA CYS A 81 3.19 -27.71 26.59
C CYS A 81 3.48 -28.15 25.15
N LEU A 82 3.75 -29.44 24.92
CA LEU A 82 3.99 -29.98 23.57
C LEU A 82 2.74 -29.87 22.66
N VAL A 83 1.55 -30.06 23.22
CA VAL A 83 0.29 -29.86 22.49
C VAL A 83 0.12 -28.41 22.05
N ILE A 84 0.42 -27.43 22.93
CA ILE A 84 0.35 -26.00 22.57
C ILE A 84 1.31 -25.65 21.44
N TRP A 85 2.54 -26.20 21.44
CA TRP A 85 3.47 -25.99 20.32
C TRP A 85 2.94 -26.52 18.98
N ALA A 86 2.36 -27.72 18.97
CA ALA A 86 1.74 -28.27 17.77
C ALA A 86 0.53 -27.43 17.29
N LEU A 87 -0.33 -27.01 18.21
CA LEU A 87 -1.50 -26.18 17.90
C LEU A 87 -1.10 -24.79 17.38
N CYS A 88 -0.08 -24.14 17.94
CA CYS A 88 0.44 -22.86 17.43
C CYS A 88 0.88 -22.97 15.96
N GLY A 89 1.50 -24.10 15.59
CA GLY A 89 1.89 -24.39 14.22
C GLY A 89 0.69 -24.58 13.28
N ILE A 90 -0.33 -25.32 13.72
CA ILE A 90 -1.57 -25.53 12.95
C ILE A 90 -2.31 -24.20 12.76
N VAL A 91 -2.41 -23.38 13.81
CA VAL A 91 -2.99 -22.03 13.71
C VAL A 91 -2.21 -21.20 12.70
N SER A 92 -0.88 -21.18 12.76
CA SER A 92 -0.03 -20.44 11.81
C SER A 92 -0.20 -20.90 10.35
N LEU A 93 -0.47 -22.18 10.12
CA LEU A 93 -0.79 -22.74 8.80
C LEU A 93 -2.13 -22.25 8.24
N LEU A 94 -3.12 -22.01 9.13
CA LEU A 94 -4.49 -21.65 8.75
C LEU A 94 -4.69 -20.13 8.55
N MET A 95 -3.74 -19.29 8.93
CA MET A 95 -3.83 -17.82 8.90
C MET A 95 -3.45 -17.16 7.55
N TYR A 96 -3.48 -17.91 6.45
CA TYR A 96 -3.06 -17.38 5.14
C TYR A 96 -4.06 -16.33 4.58
N ASP A 97 -3.65 -15.06 4.55
CA ASP A 97 -4.35 -13.93 3.92
C ASP A 97 -3.49 -13.31 2.78
N ASP A 98 -4.11 -12.97 1.65
CA ASP A 98 -3.46 -12.33 0.49
C ASP A 98 -3.24 -10.81 0.71
N LEU A 99 -1.99 -10.36 0.93
CA LEU A 99 -1.62 -8.95 0.74
C LEU A 99 -0.12 -8.76 0.45
N GLY A 100 0.20 -8.23 -0.74
CA GLY A 100 1.57 -7.91 -1.18
C GLY A 100 1.93 -6.42 -1.04
N ILE A 101 3.24 -6.14 -0.89
CA ILE A 101 4.04 -5.18 -1.70
C ILE A 101 5.54 -5.30 -1.37
N LEU A 102 6.31 -5.53 -2.44
CA LEU A 102 7.72 -5.29 -2.79
C LEU A 102 8.85 -5.29 -1.75
N ALA A 103 9.84 -6.14 -2.08
CA ALA A 103 11.20 -6.14 -1.60
C ALA A 103 12.22 -5.97 -2.74
N VAL A 104 12.28 -4.82 -3.40
CA VAL A 104 13.47 -4.43 -4.18
C VAL A 104 13.78 -2.95 -3.95
N ILE A 105 15.06 -2.63 -3.98
CA ILE A 105 15.72 -1.35 -3.71
C ILE A 105 16.17 -1.25 -2.25
N ASN A 106 17.39 -1.71 -2.07
CA ASN A 106 18.16 -1.49 -0.88
C ASN A 106 19.62 -1.48 -1.37
N GLY A 107 20.06 -0.30 -1.79
CA GLY A 107 21.32 -0.10 -2.47
C GLY A 107 22.21 0.81 -1.65
N LEU A 108 23.09 0.21 -0.84
CA LEU A 108 24.53 0.53 -0.75
C LEU A 108 25.23 -0.24 0.39
N SER A 109 24.51 -0.80 1.37
CA SER A 109 25.06 -1.78 2.34
C SER A 109 24.19 -3.04 2.54
N VAL A 110 23.01 -3.10 1.92
CA VAL A 110 22.10 -4.25 2.11
C VAL A 110 22.67 -5.55 1.55
N ARG A 111 23.60 -5.49 0.61
CA ARG A 111 24.36 -6.68 0.18
C ARG A 111 25.13 -7.28 1.35
N THR A 112 25.78 -6.46 2.17
CA THR A 112 26.52 -6.90 3.36
C THR A 112 25.56 -7.37 4.45
N ALA A 113 24.50 -6.63 4.73
CA ALA A 113 23.47 -7.06 5.70
C ALA A 113 22.81 -8.39 5.28
N ASN A 114 22.55 -8.59 3.99
CA ASN A 114 21.98 -9.82 3.46
C ASN A 114 22.99 -10.99 3.47
N ARG A 115 24.28 -10.73 3.17
CA ARG A 115 25.36 -11.72 3.33
C ARG A 115 25.53 -12.14 4.79
N LEU A 116 25.50 -11.18 5.72
CA LEU A 116 25.52 -11.45 7.16
C LEU A 116 24.29 -12.25 7.61
N ASN A 117 23.10 -11.93 7.09
CA ASN A 117 21.89 -12.70 7.38
C ASN A 117 22.01 -14.17 6.93
N ILE A 118 22.66 -14.45 5.80
CA ILE A 118 22.91 -15.83 5.36
C ILE A 118 23.77 -16.57 6.39
N VAL A 119 24.82 -15.92 6.90
CA VAL A 119 25.69 -16.47 7.94
C VAL A 119 24.92 -16.71 9.25
N PHE A 120 24.15 -15.73 9.73
CA PHE A 120 23.36 -15.87 10.97
C PHE A 120 22.32 -16.97 10.89
N VAL A 121 21.69 -17.14 9.73
CA VAL A 121 20.74 -18.23 9.49
C VAL A 121 21.44 -19.58 9.46
N ALA A 122 22.63 -19.69 8.86
CA ALA A 122 23.41 -20.93 8.89
C ALA A 122 23.79 -21.31 10.34
N LEU A 123 24.27 -20.35 11.13
CA LEU A 123 24.59 -20.55 12.55
C LEU A 123 23.37 -20.96 13.37
N LYS A 124 22.19 -20.40 13.06
CA LYS A 124 20.92 -20.78 13.69
C LYS A 124 20.56 -22.24 13.44
N ILE A 125 20.68 -22.70 12.19
CA ILE A 125 20.42 -24.09 11.83
C ILE A 125 21.40 -25.02 12.56
N VAL A 126 22.69 -24.68 12.59
CA VAL A 126 23.70 -25.46 13.33
C VAL A 126 23.34 -25.57 14.81
N THR A 127 22.97 -24.46 15.45
CA THR A 127 22.61 -24.41 16.87
C THR A 127 21.42 -25.32 17.17
N VAL A 128 20.37 -25.22 16.36
CA VAL A 128 19.17 -26.06 16.49
C VAL A 128 19.50 -27.54 16.29
N SER A 129 20.31 -27.88 15.28
CA SER A 129 20.73 -29.26 15.03
C SER A 129 21.50 -29.86 16.21
N VAL A 130 22.40 -29.09 16.85
CA VAL A 130 23.14 -29.54 18.03
C VAL A 130 22.19 -29.89 19.18
N ILE A 131 21.17 -29.06 19.43
CA ILE A 131 20.18 -29.29 20.49
C ILE A 131 19.34 -30.54 20.19
N ILE A 132 18.88 -30.70 18.95
CA ILE A 132 18.08 -31.86 18.55
C ILE A 132 18.90 -33.15 18.66
N ILE A 133 20.11 -33.18 18.12
CA ILE A 133 20.98 -34.37 18.15
C ILE A 133 21.33 -34.74 19.59
N GLY A 134 21.68 -33.76 20.43
CA GLY A 134 21.97 -34.00 21.85
C GLY A 134 20.77 -34.59 22.59
N GLY A 135 19.56 -34.11 22.30
CA GLY A 135 18.32 -34.67 22.87
C GLY A 135 18.06 -36.11 22.44
N LEU A 136 18.23 -36.42 21.15
CA LEU A 136 18.07 -37.78 20.63
C LEU A 136 19.08 -38.76 21.22
N VAL A 137 20.33 -38.34 21.42
CA VAL A 137 21.35 -39.15 22.10
C VAL A 137 20.95 -39.43 23.55
N ARG A 138 20.45 -38.42 24.27
CA ARG A 138 19.98 -38.58 25.66
C ARG A 138 18.77 -39.52 25.76
N ILE A 139 17.85 -39.47 24.81
CA ILE A 139 16.74 -40.44 24.72
C ILE A 139 17.29 -41.86 24.50
N GLY A 140 18.23 -42.03 23.57
CA GLY A 140 18.89 -43.32 23.31
C GLY A 140 19.63 -43.89 24.52
N GLN A 141 20.09 -43.03 25.43
CA GLN A 141 20.69 -43.40 26.71
C GLN A 141 19.67 -43.73 27.82
N GLY A 142 18.37 -43.61 27.55
CA GLY A 142 17.30 -43.96 28.49
C GLY A 142 16.73 -42.80 29.33
N TYR A 143 17.22 -41.57 29.18
CA TYR A 143 16.77 -40.39 29.93
C TYR A 143 15.38 -39.90 29.45
N THR A 144 14.32 -40.59 29.88
CA THR A 144 12.93 -40.35 29.48
C THR A 144 11.98 -40.11 30.64
N GLU A 145 12.48 -40.06 31.87
CA GLU A 145 11.67 -40.03 33.10
C GLU A 145 10.77 -38.79 33.17
N ASN A 146 11.31 -37.62 32.82
CA ASN A 146 10.57 -36.35 32.77
C ASN A 146 9.47 -36.32 31.69
N LEU A 147 9.57 -37.17 30.66
CA LEU A 147 8.54 -37.28 29.60
C LEU A 147 7.38 -38.18 30.04
N LYS A 148 7.64 -39.16 30.92
CA LYS A 148 6.64 -40.14 31.37
C LYS A 148 5.56 -39.53 32.27
N SER A 149 5.88 -38.49 33.04
CA SER A 149 4.93 -37.75 33.89
C SER A 149 4.17 -36.64 33.14
N GLY A 150 4.13 -36.71 31.81
CA GLY A 150 3.83 -35.59 30.92
C GLY A 150 2.60 -34.75 31.26
N PHE A 151 1.45 -35.37 31.54
CA PHE A 151 0.17 -34.65 31.75
C PHE A 151 -0.18 -34.36 33.22
N HIS A 152 0.66 -34.75 34.18
CA HIS A 152 0.39 -34.49 35.59
C HIS A 152 0.49 -33.00 35.92
N GLY A 153 -0.53 -32.45 36.58
CA GLY A 153 -0.59 -31.03 36.96
C GLY A 153 -1.03 -30.07 35.84
N SER A 154 -1.65 -30.58 34.77
CA SER A 154 -2.13 -29.78 33.64
C SER A 154 -3.18 -28.73 34.05
N THR A 155 -3.01 -27.50 33.58
CA THR A 155 -3.95 -26.38 33.81
C THR A 155 -5.11 -26.35 32.81
N THR A 156 -5.60 -27.51 32.34
CA THR A 156 -6.73 -27.60 31.38
C THR A 156 -8.01 -26.93 31.91
N ASN A 157 -8.12 -26.74 33.22
CA ASN A 157 -9.24 -26.10 33.88
C ASN A 157 -9.15 -24.56 33.89
N ASN A 158 -8.01 -23.99 33.46
CA ASN A 158 -7.79 -22.55 33.38
C ASN A 158 -7.64 -22.10 31.91
N PRO A 159 -8.75 -21.92 31.17
CA PRO A 159 -8.71 -21.49 29.76
C PRO A 159 -7.99 -20.15 29.60
N LEU A 160 -8.08 -19.28 30.60
CA LEU A 160 -7.40 -17.98 30.63
C LEU A 160 -5.85 -18.11 30.60
N GLY A 161 -5.28 -19.10 31.29
CA GLY A 161 -3.84 -19.39 31.23
C GLY A 161 -3.40 -19.99 29.90
N VAL A 162 -4.26 -20.79 29.26
CA VAL A 162 -3.99 -21.38 27.94
C VAL A 162 -3.80 -20.29 26.87
N ALA A 163 -4.55 -19.18 26.93
CA ALA A 163 -4.37 -18.06 26.00
C ALA A 163 -2.97 -17.41 26.10
N LEU A 164 -2.44 -17.24 27.31
CA LEU A 164 -1.07 -16.73 27.53
C LEU A 164 0.00 -17.73 27.07
N ALA A 165 -0.27 -19.04 27.19
CA ALA A 165 0.59 -20.07 26.60
C ALA A 165 0.64 -19.96 25.08
N PHE A 166 -0.51 -19.69 24.44
CA PHE A 166 -0.58 -19.44 23.00
C PHE A 166 0.18 -18.18 22.59
N TYR A 167 0.17 -17.10 23.37
CA TYR A 167 0.98 -15.90 23.08
C TYR A 167 2.47 -16.22 23.00
N SER A 168 3.01 -16.89 24.02
CA SER A 168 4.41 -17.32 24.03
C SER A 168 4.73 -18.25 22.85
N GLY A 169 3.87 -19.23 22.56
CA GLY A 169 4.07 -20.16 21.45
C GLY A 169 4.00 -19.48 20.08
N LEU A 170 2.97 -18.69 19.82
CA LEU A 170 2.74 -18.00 18.55
C LEU A 170 3.80 -16.92 18.26
N TRP A 171 4.36 -16.29 19.30
CA TRP A 171 5.50 -15.38 19.14
C TRP A 171 6.72 -16.09 18.53
N ALA A 172 6.99 -17.35 18.90
CA ALA A 172 8.05 -18.14 18.27
C ALA A 172 7.76 -18.49 16.80
N TYR A 173 6.49 -18.60 16.40
CA TYR A 173 6.07 -18.83 15.01
C TYR A 173 5.90 -17.54 14.19
N GLN A 174 6.15 -16.37 14.78
CA GLN A 174 5.91 -15.08 14.12
C GLN A 174 6.79 -14.91 12.86
N GLY A 175 6.19 -14.37 11.79
CA GLY A 175 6.89 -14.13 10.50
C GLY A 175 6.21 -14.75 9.28
N TRP A 176 5.15 -15.54 9.47
CA TRP A 176 4.28 -16.10 8.42
C TRP A 176 3.74 -15.04 7.44
N SER A 177 3.32 -13.87 7.93
CA SER A 177 2.79 -12.78 7.10
C SER A 177 3.79 -12.19 6.09
N SER A 178 5.09 -12.42 6.29
CA SER A 178 6.15 -11.90 5.40
C SER A 178 6.34 -12.73 4.13
N LEU A 179 5.65 -13.86 4.00
CA LEU A 179 5.63 -14.65 2.77
C LEU A 179 4.80 -13.98 1.68
N ASN A 180 3.77 -13.25 2.08
CA ASN A 180 2.86 -12.56 1.16
C ASN A 180 3.58 -11.52 0.28
N SER A 181 4.72 -10.99 0.76
CA SER A 181 5.52 -10.01 0.02
C SER A 181 6.44 -10.61 -1.04
N VAL A 182 6.52 -11.94 -1.17
CA VAL A 182 7.41 -12.66 -2.13
C VAL A 182 6.60 -13.34 -3.23
N THR A 183 5.28 -13.24 -3.17
CA THR A 183 4.35 -13.85 -4.14
C THR A 183 4.63 -13.42 -5.58
N GLU A 184 5.06 -12.18 -5.79
CA GLU A 184 5.46 -11.65 -7.12
C GLU A 184 6.78 -12.22 -7.65
N GLU A 185 7.63 -12.77 -6.78
CA GLU A 185 8.91 -13.37 -7.16
C GLU A 185 8.80 -14.87 -7.46
N LEU A 186 7.67 -15.51 -7.12
CA LEU A 186 7.45 -16.94 -7.30
C LEU A 186 7.01 -17.26 -8.72
N LYS A 187 7.68 -18.21 -9.36
CA LYS A 187 7.18 -18.82 -10.60
C LYS A 187 5.91 -19.60 -10.27
N ASN A 188 4.81 -19.34 -10.97
CA ASN A 188 3.49 -19.95 -10.73
C ASN A 188 3.03 -19.86 -9.25
N PRO A 189 2.73 -18.64 -8.77
CA PRO A 189 2.47 -18.39 -7.35
C PRO A 189 1.27 -19.17 -6.81
N LYS A 190 0.25 -19.46 -7.63
CA LYS A 190 -0.96 -20.20 -7.19
C LYS A 190 -0.65 -21.56 -6.57
N ARG A 191 0.33 -22.29 -7.12
CA ARG A 191 0.71 -23.63 -6.64
C ARG A 191 1.91 -23.58 -5.70
N ASN A 192 2.94 -22.85 -6.09
CA ASN A 192 4.23 -22.89 -5.39
C ASN A 192 4.19 -22.17 -4.05
N LEU A 193 3.35 -21.15 -3.90
CA LEU A 193 3.19 -20.45 -2.63
C LEU A 193 2.56 -21.35 -1.56
N TRP A 194 1.46 -22.03 -1.90
CA TRP A 194 0.78 -22.91 -0.96
C TRP A 194 1.67 -24.09 -0.55
N LEU A 195 2.38 -24.71 -1.50
CA LEU A 195 3.34 -25.78 -1.20
C LEU A 195 4.50 -25.28 -0.32
N ALA A 196 5.05 -24.10 -0.60
CA ALA A 196 6.12 -23.52 0.20
C ALA A 196 5.69 -23.27 1.66
N ILE A 197 4.45 -22.78 1.87
CA ILE A 197 3.88 -22.56 3.20
C ILE A 197 3.74 -23.89 3.96
N VAL A 198 3.10 -24.88 3.35
CA VAL A 198 2.83 -26.17 3.99
C VAL A 198 4.12 -26.87 4.38
N VAL A 199 5.09 -26.95 3.46
CA VAL A 199 6.38 -27.62 3.72
C VAL A 199 7.18 -26.89 4.81
N ALA A 200 7.27 -25.56 4.71
CA ALA A 200 8.06 -24.80 5.66
C ALA A 200 7.47 -24.79 7.07
N LEU A 201 6.18 -24.52 7.22
CA LEU A 201 5.55 -24.50 8.55
C LEU A 201 5.52 -25.90 9.18
N SER A 202 5.27 -26.96 8.40
CA SER A 202 5.35 -28.35 8.91
C SER A 202 6.76 -28.68 9.41
N SER A 203 7.79 -28.25 8.68
CA SER A 203 9.19 -28.44 9.09
C SER A 203 9.51 -27.70 10.40
N VAL A 204 9.01 -26.47 10.57
CA VAL A 204 9.20 -25.68 11.79
C VAL A 204 8.51 -26.34 12.99
N ILE A 205 7.30 -26.88 12.80
CA ILE A 205 6.58 -27.62 13.84
C ILE A 205 7.42 -28.79 14.35
N ILE A 206 7.93 -29.62 13.43
CA ILE A 206 8.75 -30.78 13.79
C ILE A 206 9.99 -30.33 14.55
N ILE A 207 10.70 -29.31 14.06
CA ILE A 207 11.91 -28.78 14.69
C ILE A 207 11.62 -28.27 16.11
N TYR A 208 10.57 -27.48 16.30
CA TYR A 208 10.24 -26.91 17.61
C TYR A 208 9.78 -27.96 18.62
N LEU A 209 9.05 -28.99 18.18
CA LEU A 209 8.71 -30.13 19.03
C LEU A 209 9.98 -30.89 19.45
N LEU A 210 10.89 -31.19 18.52
CA LEU A 210 12.12 -31.90 18.82
C LEU A 210 13.03 -31.14 19.79
N ILE A 211 13.11 -29.81 19.68
CA ILE A 211 13.87 -28.98 20.61
C ILE A 211 13.25 -29.04 22.02
N ASN A 212 11.93 -28.88 22.13
CA ASN A 212 11.27 -28.94 23.44
C ASN A 212 11.43 -30.33 24.08
N ILE A 213 11.27 -31.40 23.30
CA ILE A 213 11.55 -32.77 23.75
C ILE A 213 12.99 -32.89 24.26
N SER A 214 13.98 -32.33 23.53
CA SER A 214 15.39 -32.31 23.95
C SER A 214 15.62 -31.58 25.28
N TYR A 215 14.88 -30.50 25.56
CA TYR A 215 14.98 -29.83 26.86
C TYR A 215 14.43 -30.69 28.00
N PHE A 216 13.28 -31.32 27.79
CA PHE A 216 12.65 -32.14 28.81
C PHE A 216 13.38 -33.46 29.08
N THR A 217 14.20 -33.97 28.17
CA THR A 217 15.01 -35.18 28.43
C THR A 217 16.16 -34.92 29.40
N VAL A 218 16.53 -33.66 29.60
CA VAL A 218 17.69 -33.25 30.40
C VAL A 218 17.28 -32.51 31.66
N MET A 219 16.27 -31.64 31.57
CA MET A 219 15.87 -30.76 32.66
C MET A 219 14.47 -31.11 33.18
N SER A 220 14.27 -30.96 34.49
CA SER A 220 12.93 -31.06 35.08
C SER A 220 12.08 -29.81 34.79
N LYS A 221 10.76 -29.90 35.00
CA LYS A 221 9.86 -28.74 34.89
C LYS A 221 10.30 -27.56 35.77
N ALA A 222 10.69 -27.84 37.03
CA ALA A 222 11.10 -26.79 37.97
C ALA A 222 12.40 -26.10 37.51
N GLU A 223 13.36 -26.91 37.04
CA GLU A 223 14.65 -26.42 36.54
C GLU A 223 14.52 -25.58 35.27
N LEU A 224 13.60 -25.95 34.37
CA LEU A 224 13.30 -25.17 33.17
C LEU A 224 12.67 -23.82 33.52
N LEU A 225 11.76 -23.78 34.50
CA LEU A 225 11.12 -22.55 34.95
C LEU A 225 12.08 -21.62 35.73
N SER A 226 13.07 -22.17 36.44
CA SER A 226 14.09 -21.37 37.13
C SER A 226 15.23 -20.91 36.23
N SER A 227 15.35 -21.46 35.03
CA SER A 227 16.41 -21.07 34.09
C SER A 227 16.08 -19.77 33.38
N ASP A 228 17.04 -18.84 33.34
CA ASP A 228 16.93 -17.62 32.54
C ASP A 228 17.34 -17.85 31.07
N ALA A 229 18.15 -18.88 30.81
CA ALA A 229 18.63 -19.24 29.48
C ALA A 229 18.56 -20.76 29.28
N VAL A 230 17.37 -21.25 28.91
CA VAL A 230 17.04 -22.68 28.82
C VAL A 230 18.06 -23.47 27.98
N ALA A 231 18.45 -22.93 26.82
CA ALA A 231 19.42 -23.58 25.95
C ALA A 231 20.82 -23.70 26.57
N VAL A 232 21.24 -22.72 27.38
CA VAL A 232 22.55 -22.74 28.04
C VAL A 232 22.54 -23.73 29.20
N THR A 233 21.47 -23.75 30.01
CA THR A 233 21.28 -24.74 31.08
C THR A 233 21.31 -26.17 30.52
N TRP A 234 20.58 -26.41 29.42
CA TRP A 234 20.67 -27.67 28.67
C TRP A 234 22.09 -27.97 28.20
N GLY A 235 22.79 -26.97 27.67
CA GLY A 235 24.16 -27.11 27.16
C GLY A 235 25.18 -27.47 28.24
N VAL A 236 25.02 -27.00 29.48
CA VAL A 236 25.87 -27.37 30.61
C VAL A 236 25.76 -28.87 30.88
N ALA A 237 24.52 -29.39 30.85
CA ALA A 237 24.25 -30.79 31.13
C ALA A 237 24.59 -31.75 29.98
N VAL A 238 24.64 -31.28 28.73
CA VAL A 238 24.89 -32.15 27.55
C VAL A 238 26.27 -31.96 26.92
N LEU A 239 26.74 -30.73 26.77
CA LEU A 239 27.96 -30.38 26.01
C LEU A 239 29.21 -30.23 26.89
N GLY A 240 29.05 -30.17 28.22
CA GLY A 240 30.17 -29.98 29.14
C GLY A 240 31.01 -28.74 28.79
N PRO A 241 32.34 -28.83 28.63
CA PRO A 241 33.20 -27.68 28.35
C PRO A 241 32.89 -26.92 27.04
N ALA A 242 32.24 -27.60 26.08
CA ALA A 242 31.86 -27.02 24.79
C ALA A 242 30.64 -26.07 24.89
N VAL A 243 29.95 -26.02 26.04
CA VAL A 243 28.83 -25.09 26.27
C VAL A 243 29.21 -23.63 26.05
N ARG A 244 30.49 -23.25 26.22
CA ARG A 244 30.99 -21.88 26.00
C ARG A 244 30.70 -21.34 24.60
N VAL A 245 30.55 -22.21 23.60
CA VAL A 245 30.23 -21.82 22.22
C VAL A 245 28.73 -21.52 22.06
N LEU A 246 27.86 -22.12 22.87
CA LEU A 246 26.41 -22.08 22.70
C LEU A 246 25.79 -20.67 22.93
N PRO A 247 26.12 -19.93 24.02
CA PRO A 247 25.65 -18.54 24.19
C PRO A 247 26.07 -17.62 23.03
N PHE A 248 27.27 -17.81 22.49
CA PHE A 248 27.78 -17.03 21.37
C PHE A 248 26.95 -17.27 20.09
N LEU A 249 26.67 -18.54 19.77
CA LEU A 249 25.83 -18.89 18.62
C LEU A 249 24.40 -18.35 18.73
N ILE A 250 23.80 -18.45 19.93
CA ILE A 250 22.45 -17.93 20.20
C ILE A 250 22.43 -16.41 20.07
N SER A 251 23.44 -15.71 20.59
CA SER A 251 23.55 -14.25 20.50
C SER A 251 23.67 -13.76 19.05
N LEU A 252 24.49 -14.43 18.23
CA LEU A 252 24.60 -14.12 16.80
C LEU A 252 23.27 -14.38 16.06
N SER A 253 22.51 -15.39 16.48
CA SER A 253 21.18 -15.66 15.95
C SER A 253 20.18 -14.54 16.25
N ALA A 254 20.24 -13.99 17.47
CA ALA A 254 19.40 -12.87 17.89
C ALA A 254 19.73 -11.60 17.09
N LEU A 255 21.02 -11.30 16.93
CA LEU A 255 21.48 -10.18 16.10
C LEU A 255 20.99 -10.28 14.65
N GLY A 256 21.00 -11.47 14.05
CA GLY A 256 20.45 -11.68 12.71
C GLY A 256 18.95 -11.40 12.61
N SER A 257 18.19 -11.73 13.64
CA SER A 257 16.74 -11.50 13.68
C SER A 257 16.42 -10.01 13.82
N VAL A 258 17.15 -9.28 14.67
CA VAL A 258 17.05 -7.82 14.83
C VAL A 258 17.45 -7.08 13.56
N ASN A 259 18.51 -7.54 12.87
CA ASN A 259 18.95 -6.94 11.63
C ASN A 259 17.85 -7.00 10.55
N VAL A 260 17.17 -8.13 10.40
CA VAL A 260 16.07 -8.30 9.43
C VAL A 260 14.85 -7.46 9.81
N SER A 261 14.48 -7.40 11.10
CA SER A 261 13.31 -6.66 11.57
C SER A 261 13.47 -5.14 11.42
N THR A 262 14.67 -4.60 11.64
CA THR A 262 14.95 -3.16 11.46
C THR A 262 14.72 -2.71 10.02
N PHE A 263 15.19 -3.49 9.03
CA PHE A 263 14.97 -3.16 7.61
C PHE A 263 13.50 -3.26 7.20
N ARG A 264 12.75 -4.20 7.78
CA ARG A 264 11.32 -4.35 7.50
C ARG A 264 10.54 -3.17 8.08
N SER A 265 10.78 -2.85 9.34
CA SER A 265 10.03 -1.83 10.09
C SER A 265 10.22 -0.42 9.51
N ALA A 266 11.44 -0.10 9.08
CA ALA A 266 11.72 1.18 8.42
C ALA A 266 10.95 1.36 7.10
N ARG A 267 10.59 0.28 6.40
CA ARG A 267 9.77 0.35 5.19
C ARG A 267 8.31 0.67 5.51
N TYR A 268 7.77 0.16 6.61
CA TYR A 268 6.41 0.52 7.04
C TYR A 268 6.33 2.01 7.35
N ALA A 269 7.30 2.58 8.06
CA ALA A 269 7.36 4.03 8.31
C ALA A 269 7.43 4.85 7.01
N MET A 270 8.25 4.40 6.05
CA MET A 270 8.35 5.04 4.73
C MET A 270 7.03 4.98 3.94
N VAL A 271 6.33 3.85 3.96
CA VAL A 271 5.04 3.70 3.28
C VAL A 271 3.97 4.53 3.98
N GLY A 272 3.91 4.50 5.32
CA GLY A 272 3.00 5.33 6.10
C GLY A 272 3.17 6.83 5.80
N ALA A 273 4.42 7.30 5.78
CA ALA A 273 4.74 8.69 5.47
C ALA A 273 4.41 9.09 4.03
N ARG A 274 4.61 8.18 3.07
CA ARG A 274 4.21 8.40 1.67
C ARG A 274 2.70 8.55 1.51
N HIS A 275 1.91 7.97 2.41
CA HIS A 275 0.45 8.04 2.39
C HIS A 275 -0.11 9.14 3.30
N GLY A 276 0.74 9.98 3.91
CA GLY A 276 0.30 11.07 4.80
C GLY A 276 -0.02 10.64 6.23
N TYR A 277 0.14 9.36 6.58
CA TYR A 277 -0.10 8.85 7.95
C TYR A 277 1.05 9.17 8.92
N LEU A 278 2.22 9.53 8.40
CA LEU A 278 3.39 9.95 9.18
C LEU A 278 4.00 11.20 8.54
N PRO A 279 4.72 12.04 9.30
CA PRO A 279 5.43 13.19 8.75
C PRO A 279 6.31 12.84 7.56
N GLU A 280 6.34 13.71 6.55
CA GLU A 280 7.01 13.45 5.26
C GLU A 280 8.50 13.10 5.41
N VAL A 281 9.16 13.58 6.48
CA VAL A 281 10.56 13.25 6.81
C VAL A 281 10.83 11.74 6.85
N PHE A 282 9.85 10.92 7.24
CA PHE A 282 10.02 9.46 7.30
C PHE A 282 9.93 8.78 5.92
N SER A 283 9.50 9.50 4.88
CA SER A 283 9.51 9.05 3.49
C SER A 283 10.87 9.21 2.80
N TYR A 284 11.79 9.98 3.42
CA TYR A 284 13.09 10.32 2.84
C TYR A 284 14.05 9.15 2.81
N ILE A 285 14.84 9.12 1.73
CA ILE A 285 15.87 8.12 1.48
C ILE A 285 17.21 8.85 1.37
N GLN A 286 18.24 8.31 2.03
CA GLN A 286 19.58 8.87 1.96
C GLN A 286 20.14 8.77 0.53
N LYS A 287 20.49 9.91 -0.07
CA LYS A 287 20.93 10.03 -1.48
C LYS A 287 22.11 9.11 -1.84
N GLN A 288 23.11 9.03 -0.97
CA GLN A 288 24.32 8.26 -1.23
C GLN A 288 24.18 6.77 -0.91
N ARG A 289 23.25 6.38 -0.02
CA ARG A 289 23.20 5.01 0.54
C ARG A 289 21.88 4.27 0.28
N LEU A 290 20.93 4.93 -0.37
CA LEU A 290 19.56 4.49 -0.63
C LEU A 290 18.89 3.79 0.57
N THR A 291 19.15 4.27 1.79
CA THR A 291 18.61 3.73 3.05
C THR A 291 17.54 4.66 3.62
N PRO A 292 16.43 4.12 4.18
CA PRO A 292 15.39 4.90 4.86
C PRO A 292 15.86 5.29 6.27
N LEU A 293 16.89 6.15 6.34
CA LEU A 293 17.58 6.50 7.59
C LEU A 293 16.63 7.07 8.67
N PRO A 294 15.71 8.01 8.36
CA PRO A 294 14.78 8.53 9.37
C PRO A 294 13.88 7.45 9.98
N GLY A 295 13.40 6.50 9.17
CA GLY A 295 12.60 5.36 9.65
C GLY A 295 13.40 4.39 10.53
N ILE A 296 14.69 4.18 10.23
CA ILE A 296 15.58 3.35 11.05
C ILE A 296 15.85 4.02 12.40
N ILE A 297 16.10 5.34 12.40
CA ILE A 297 16.33 6.13 13.62
C ILE A 297 15.09 6.07 14.52
N LEU A 298 13.91 6.34 13.97
CA LEU A 298 12.64 6.26 14.71
C LEU A 298 12.47 4.88 15.36
N GLN A 299 12.64 3.81 14.58
CA GLN A 299 12.52 2.45 15.10
C GLN A 299 13.53 2.17 16.21
N THR A 300 14.76 2.66 16.08
CA THR A 300 15.83 2.43 17.07
C THR A 300 15.52 3.13 18.38
N ILE A 301 15.06 4.39 18.32
CA ILE A 301 14.62 5.15 19.48
C ILE A 301 13.47 4.44 20.19
N LEU A 302 12.43 4.03 19.44
CA LEU A 302 11.30 3.29 20.00
C LEU A 302 11.74 1.99 20.66
N THR A 303 12.60 1.19 20.01
CA THR A 303 13.12 -0.05 20.59
C THR A 303 13.87 0.19 21.89
N ILE A 304 14.75 1.21 21.94
CA ILE A 304 15.50 1.54 23.17
C ILE A 304 14.53 1.85 24.31
N ILE A 305 13.48 2.62 24.02
CA ILE A 305 12.55 3.02 25.07
C ILE A 305 11.72 1.83 25.56
N TYR A 306 11.27 0.93 24.69
CA TYR A 306 10.59 -0.31 25.09
C TYR A 306 11.47 -1.22 25.96
N CYS A 307 12.79 -1.19 25.77
CA CYS A 307 13.73 -1.99 26.56
C CYS A 307 14.00 -1.45 27.98
N ILE A 308 13.62 -0.20 28.30
CA ILE A 308 13.98 0.42 29.59
C ILE A 308 13.12 -0.09 30.76
N PRO A 309 11.77 -0.16 30.67
CA PRO A 309 10.94 -0.49 31.84
C PRO A 309 10.34 -1.91 31.80
N SER A 310 10.47 -2.65 30.68
CA SER A 310 9.62 -3.81 30.43
C SER A 310 10.36 -5.14 30.56
N ASP A 311 9.76 -6.11 31.24
CA ASP A 311 10.19 -7.51 31.18
C ASP A 311 9.82 -8.13 29.82
N ILE A 312 10.57 -9.15 29.39
CA ILE A 312 10.39 -9.79 28.10
C ILE A 312 9.03 -10.50 27.97
N GLU A 313 8.52 -11.07 29.06
CA GLU A 313 7.20 -11.72 29.08
C GLU A 313 6.08 -10.69 28.84
N ASP A 314 6.16 -9.53 29.49
CA ASP A 314 5.17 -8.46 29.33
C ASP A 314 5.22 -7.85 27.91
N LEU A 315 6.41 -7.75 27.31
CA LEU A 315 6.57 -7.32 25.92
C LEU A 315 5.98 -8.33 24.92
N ILE A 316 6.15 -9.63 25.15
CA ILE A 316 5.55 -10.69 24.33
C ILE A 316 4.02 -10.63 24.43
N ASP A 317 3.50 -10.48 25.64
CA ASP A 317 2.06 -10.40 25.88
C ASP A 317 1.45 -9.15 25.22
N PHE A 318 2.08 -7.99 25.36
CA PHE A 318 1.65 -6.74 24.72
C PHE A 318 1.70 -6.83 23.19
N SER A 319 2.83 -7.29 22.64
CA SER A 319 3.00 -7.41 21.18
C SER A 319 2.00 -8.39 20.57
N SER A 320 1.78 -9.54 21.24
CA SER A 320 0.87 -10.58 20.77
C SER A 320 -0.57 -10.07 20.75
N PHE A 321 -1.00 -9.36 21.79
CA PHE A 321 -2.33 -8.74 21.82
C PHE A 321 -2.57 -7.83 20.61
N VAL A 322 -1.66 -6.89 20.35
CA VAL A 322 -1.79 -5.94 19.24
C VAL A 322 -1.85 -6.67 17.89
N VAL A 323 -0.96 -7.65 17.69
CA VAL A 323 -0.92 -8.46 16.45
C VAL A 323 -2.24 -9.20 16.25
N TRP A 324 -2.81 -9.79 17.29
CA TRP A 324 -4.03 -10.59 17.18
C TRP A 324 -5.30 -9.75 16.99
N VAL A 325 -5.33 -8.51 17.47
CA VAL A 325 -6.38 -7.54 17.13
C VAL A 325 -6.34 -7.21 15.63
N PHE A 326 -5.16 -6.84 15.09
CA PHE A 326 -5.04 -6.49 13.67
C PHE A 326 -5.31 -7.69 12.75
N ASN A 327 -4.84 -8.89 13.09
CA ASN A 327 -5.15 -10.09 12.34
C ASN A 327 -6.67 -10.39 12.34
N GLY A 328 -7.35 -10.20 13.47
CA GLY A 328 -8.81 -10.32 13.54
C GLY A 328 -9.52 -9.38 12.56
N LEU A 329 -9.08 -8.11 12.54
CA LEU A 329 -9.61 -7.11 11.61
C LEU A 329 -9.34 -7.45 10.14
N THR A 330 -8.18 -8.01 9.80
CA THR A 330 -7.91 -8.43 8.40
C THR A 330 -8.80 -9.59 7.98
N PHE A 331 -9.04 -10.59 8.85
CA PHE A 331 -9.96 -11.69 8.54
C PHE A 331 -11.40 -11.20 8.34
N VAL A 332 -11.87 -10.29 9.19
CA VAL A 332 -13.18 -9.63 9.02
C VAL A 332 -13.23 -8.87 7.70
N ALA A 333 -12.19 -8.08 7.38
CA ALA A 333 -12.09 -7.36 6.11
C ALA A 333 -12.10 -8.31 4.90
N THR A 334 -11.47 -9.49 4.99
CA THR A 334 -11.49 -10.51 3.94
C THR A 334 -12.91 -11.05 3.72
N ILE A 335 -13.67 -11.30 4.78
CA ILE A 335 -15.10 -11.67 4.67
C ILE A 335 -15.91 -10.54 4.05
N CYS A 336 -15.76 -9.31 4.53
CA CYS A 336 -16.43 -8.14 3.97
C CYS A 336 -16.11 -7.95 2.47
N CYS A 337 -14.84 -8.11 2.07
CA CYS A 337 -14.40 -8.06 0.68
C CYS A 337 -15.03 -9.19 -0.17
N LYS A 338 -15.27 -10.37 0.42
CA LYS A 338 -15.95 -11.47 -0.29
C LYS A 338 -17.38 -11.11 -0.68
N PHE A 339 -18.10 -10.39 0.18
CA PHE A 339 -19.48 -9.95 -0.06
C PHE A 339 -19.58 -8.65 -0.87
N THR A 340 -18.73 -7.67 -0.60
CA THR A 340 -18.76 -6.35 -1.27
C THR A 340 -18.16 -6.36 -2.68
N LYS A 341 -17.17 -7.24 -2.93
CA LYS A 341 -16.49 -7.37 -4.23
C LYS A 341 -16.47 -8.83 -4.70
N PRO A 342 -17.64 -9.42 -5.04
CA PRO A 342 -17.73 -10.84 -5.39
C PRO A 342 -16.97 -11.19 -6.68
N ASN A 343 -16.91 -10.25 -7.64
CA ASN A 343 -16.31 -10.45 -8.97
C ASN A 343 -14.82 -10.06 -9.05
N ALA A 344 -14.17 -9.71 -7.93
CA ALA A 344 -12.74 -9.41 -7.93
C ALA A 344 -11.93 -10.69 -8.25
N TYR A 345 -10.90 -10.56 -9.09
CA TYR A 345 -9.97 -11.67 -9.37
C TYR A 345 -9.23 -12.07 -8.09
N ARG A 346 -9.30 -13.35 -7.73
CA ARG A 346 -8.63 -13.92 -6.54
C ARG A 346 -7.71 -15.04 -6.99
N ALA A 347 -6.40 -14.87 -6.74
CA ALA A 347 -5.40 -15.87 -7.12
C ALA A 347 -5.57 -17.16 -6.31
N ILE A 348 -5.85 -17.03 -5.01
CA ILE A 348 -6.09 -18.13 -4.07
C ILE A 348 -7.48 -17.95 -3.43
N LYS A 349 -8.26 -19.04 -3.33
CA LYS A 349 -9.59 -19.02 -2.73
C LYS A 349 -9.55 -19.76 -1.39
N VAL A 350 -9.56 -18.99 -0.29
CA VAL A 350 -9.69 -19.56 1.05
C VAL A 350 -11.18 -19.81 1.37
N PRO A 351 -11.55 -21.02 1.85
CA PRO A 351 -12.93 -21.31 2.30
C PRO A 351 -13.37 -20.41 3.44
N ILE A 352 -14.64 -19.97 3.41
CA ILE A 352 -15.22 -19.10 4.45
C ILE A 352 -15.13 -19.74 5.86
N PRO A 353 -15.38 -21.06 6.06
CA PRO A 353 -15.27 -21.67 7.38
C PRO A 353 -13.88 -21.52 8.02
N VAL A 354 -12.81 -21.56 7.23
CA VAL A 354 -11.44 -21.36 7.72
C VAL A 354 -11.24 -19.95 8.24
N ILE A 355 -11.80 -18.95 7.56
CA ILE A 355 -11.70 -17.54 7.99
C ILE A 355 -12.51 -17.30 9.26
N ILE A 356 -13.72 -17.87 9.35
CA ILE A 356 -14.55 -17.80 10.56
C ILE A 356 -13.82 -18.43 11.76
N PHE A 357 -13.20 -19.59 11.57
CA PHE A 357 -12.42 -20.25 12.61
C PHE A 357 -11.26 -19.36 13.13
N ASN A 358 -10.53 -18.71 12.22
CA ASN A 358 -9.46 -17.78 12.61
C ASN A 358 -9.97 -16.51 13.33
N ILE A 359 -11.15 -16.01 12.97
CA ILE A 359 -11.81 -14.92 13.69
C ILE A 359 -12.14 -15.34 15.13
N LEU A 360 -12.68 -16.54 15.33
CA LEU A 360 -12.99 -17.05 16.67
C LEU A 360 -11.72 -17.20 17.53
N ILE A 361 -10.63 -17.68 16.94
CA ILE A 361 -9.31 -17.75 17.62
C ILE A 361 -8.83 -16.35 17.98
N SER A 362 -8.89 -15.40 17.06
CA SER A 362 -8.48 -14.01 17.33
C SER A 362 -9.30 -13.40 18.46
N ILE A 363 -10.63 -13.58 18.48
CA ILE A 363 -11.50 -13.11 19.56
C ILE A 363 -11.07 -13.71 20.91
N TYR A 364 -10.85 -15.03 20.96
CA TYR A 364 -10.40 -15.70 22.17
C TYR A 364 -9.04 -15.16 22.65
N LEU A 365 -8.08 -15.02 21.74
CA LEU A 365 -6.74 -14.53 22.04
C LEU A 365 -6.71 -13.05 22.40
N VAL A 366 -7.72 -12.26 22.06
CA VAL A 366 -7.82 -10.85 22.47
C VAL A 366 -8.54 -10.72 23.81
N ILE A 367 -9.65 -11.44 24.01
CA ILE A 367 -10.48 -11.32 25.22
C ILE A 367 -9.83 -11.99 26.44
N ALA A 368 -9.29 -13.20 26.27
CA ALA A 368 -8.80 -13.96 27.42
C ALA A 368 -7.68 -13.22 28.18
N PRO A 369 -6.63 -12.68 27.56
CA PRO A 369 -5.56 -11.98 28.29
C PRO A 369 -6.01 -10.69 28.97
N VAL A 370 -6.99 -9.97 28.39
CA VAL A 370 -7.59 -8.78 29.02
C VAL A 370 -8.29 -9.14 30.33
N ILE A 371 -8.92 -10.32 30.41
CA ILE A 371 -9.58 -10.82 31.62
C ILE A 371 -8.53 -11.39 32.60
N SER A 372 -7.55 -12.15 32.10
CA SER A 372 -6.55 -12.83 32.93
C SER A 372 -5.59 -11.85 33.63
N ARG A 373 -5.10 -10.86 32.88
CA ARG A 373 -4.02 -9.97 33.31
C ARG A 373 -4.24 -8.59 32.68
N PRO A 374 -5.23 -7.81 33.17
CA PRO A 374 -5.60 -6.54 32.58
C PRO A 374 -4.43 -5.55 32.65
N HIS A 375 -3.71 -5.38 31.55
CA HIS A 375 -2.66 -4.38 31.41
C HIS A 375 -3.26 -3.07 30.89
N ILE A 376 -2.87 -1.93 31.46
CA ILE A 376 -3.33 -0.61 30.97
C ILE A 376 -2.92 -0.38 29.50
N GLY A 377 -1.84 -1.03 29.07
CA GLY A 377 -1.38 -1.06 27.69
C GLY A 377 -2.43 -1.59 26.70
N TYR A 378 -3.27 -2.55 27.10
CA TYR A 378 -4.35 -3.07 26.24
C TYR A 378 -5.48 -2.05 26.06
N LEU A 379 -5.84 -1.34 27.13
CA LEU A 379 -6.84 -0.27 27.09
C LEU A 379 -6.36 0.89 26.20
N ILE A 380 -5.09 1.27 26.32
CA ILE A 380 -4.52 2.35 25.52
C ILE A 380 -4.40 1.94 24.05
N ALA A 381 -3.95 0.72 23.78
CA ALA A 381 -3.89 0.18 22.41
C ALA A 381 -5.28 0.16 21.75
N THR A 382 -6.31 -0.29 22.48
CA THR A 382 -7.69 -0.29 21.96
C THR A 382 -8.24 1.12 21.74
N ILE A 383 -7.97 2.06 22.64
CA ILE A 383 -8.33 3.48 22.44
C ILE A 383 -7.61 4.06 21.22
N ILE A 384 -6.31 3.81 21.06
CA ILE A 384 -5.54 4.26 19.89
C ILE A 384 -6.10 3.67 18.60
N LEU A 385 -6.48 2.40 18.58
CA LEU A 385 -7.10 1.75 17.41
C LEU A 385 -8.46 2.35 17.06
N LEU A 386 -9.24 2.74 18.06
CA LEU A 386 -10.51 3.45 17.87
C LEU A 386 -10.28 4.89 17.36
N LEU A 387 -9.22 5.56 17.85
CA LEU A 387 -8.84 6.91 17.41
C LEU A 387 -8.23 6.93 15.99
N ILE A 388 -7.55 5.86 15.56
CA ILE A 388 -6.99 5.70 14.21
C ILE A 388 -8.10 5.59 13.13
N GLN A 389 -9.39 5.49 13.50
CA GLN A 389 -10.50 5.53 12.53
C GLN A 389 -10.69 6.87 11.79
N ALA A 390 -9.85 7.88 12.01
CA ALA A 390 -10.05 9.21 11.39
C ALA A 390 -8.76 9.83 10.81
N THR A 391 -8.11 9.17 9.85
CA THR A 391 -7.31 9.87 8.82
C THR A 391 -7.67 9.35 7.43
N VAL A 392 -8.97 9.25 7.16
CA VAL A 392 -9.50 9.30 5.80
C VAL A 392 -9.72 10.79 5.57
N TYR A 393 -9.12 11.43 4.55
CA TYR A 393 -9.44 12.82 4.20
C TYR A 393 -10.95 12.95 3.99
N PRO A 394 -11.74 13.36 4.99
CA PRO A 394 -13.16 13.50 4.81
C PRO A 394 -13.30 14.85 4.14
N CYS A 395 -13.66 14.88 2.86
CA CYS A 395 -14.07 16.17 2.32
C CYS A 395 -15.24 16.68 3.18
N ASN A 396 -15.24 17.98 3.48
CA ASN A 396 -16.28 18.55 4.31
C ASN A 396 -17.63 18.38 3.60
N LYS A 397 -18.48 17.45 4.07
CA LYS A 397 -19.77 17.15 3.41
C LYS A 397 -20.77 18.30 3.47
N ALA A 398 -20.56 19.27 4.35
CA ALA A 398 -21.34 20.49 4.39
C ALA A 398 -20.85 21.54 3.37
N ALA A 399 -19.72 21.29 2.70
CA ALA A 399 -19.21 22.15 1.66
C ALA A 399 -20.12 22.16 0.41
N PRO A 400 -20.39 23.34 -0.17
CA PRO A 400 -21.19 23.45 -1.39
C PRO A 400 -20.51 22.91 -2.67
N CYS A 401 -19.20 22.63 -2.62
CA CYS A 401 -18.41 22.09 -3.73
C CYS A 401 -17.21 21.26 -3.22
N GLY A 402 -16.49 20.61 -4.14
CA GLY A 402 -15.19 19.98 -3.86
C GLY A 402 -15.29 18.70 -3.01
N CYS A 403 -16.51 18.17 -2.85
CA CYS A 403 -16.78 16.97 -2.07
C CYS A 403 -17.77 16.06 -2.81
N SER A 404 -17.45 14.76 -2.90
CA SER A 404 -18.33 13.72 -3.44
C SER A 404 -18.70 12.73 -2.32
N LYS A 405 -19.90 12.14 -2.34
CA LYS A 405 -20.39 11.29 -1.24
C LYS A 405 -19.54 10.04 -1.00
N ASN A 406 -18.93 9.50 -2.06
CA ASN A 406 -17.97 8.39 -2.05
C ASN A 406 -16.50 8.88 -2.05
N SER A 407 -16.22 10.07 -1.53
CA SER A 407 -14.91 10.72 -1.56
C SER A 407 -13.80 9.73 -1.19
N VAL A 408 -13.05 9.37 -2.23
CA VAL A 408 -11.96 8.42 -2.16
C VAL A 408 -10.83 9.01 -1.36
N SER A 409 -10.31 8.23 -0.41
CA SER A 409 -8.95 8.40 0.09
C SER A 409 -8.00 8.32 -1.10
N ILE A 410 -7.52 9.46 -1.59
CA ILE A 410 -6.43 9.42 -2.56
C ILE A 410 -5.18 9.11 -1.78
N ASN A 411 -4.91 7.81 -1.68
CA ASN A 411 -3.66 7.29 -1.22
C ASN A 411 -2.56 8.04 -1.97
N ALA A 412 -1.72 8.75 -1.23
CA ALA A 412 -0.80 9.73 -1.78
C ALA A 412 0.40 9.09 -2.52
N ARG A 413 0.22 8.00 -3.28
CA ARG A 413 1.22 7.46 -4.21
C ARG A 413 0.65 6.44 -5.20
N ILE A 414 -0.15 6.87 -6.18
CA ILE A 414 -0.66 5.96 -7.22
C ILE A 414 0.13 6.15 -8.53
N VAL A 415 0.70 5.06 -9.03
CA VAL A 415 1.69 5.02 -10.13
C VAL A 415 1.18 4.18 -11.30
N GLY A 416 1.09 4.79 -12.48
CA GLY A 416 0.27 4.33 -13.61
C GLY A 416 -1.14 4.90 -13.51
N GLY A 417 -1.72 5.41 -14.60
CA GLY A 417 -3.14 5.80 -14.57
C GLY A 417 -4.00 4.60 -14.22
N GLU A 418 -4.91 4.74 -13.26
CA GLU A 418 -5.75 3.64 -12.79
C GLU A 418 -7.23 3.92 -13.05
N VAL A 419 -8.07 2.90 -12.90
CA VAL A 419 -9.52 3.09 -12.90
C VAL A 419 -9.89 3.87 -11.63
N ALA A 420 -10.52 5.02 -11.79
CA ALA A 420 -11.06 5.78 -10.67
C ALA A 420 -12.12 4.93 -9.94
N PRO A 421 -12.14 4.91 -8.60
CA PRO A 421 -13.18 4.19 -7.88
C PRO A 421 -14.57 4.69 -8.27
N SER A 422 -15.56 3.78 -8.32
CA SER A 422 -16.89 4.15 -8.80
C SER A 422 -17.47 5.33 -8.03
N HIS A 423 -17.92 6.32 -8.80
CA HIS A 423 -18.55 7.55 -8.32
C HIS A 423 -17.68 8.43 -7.39
N SER A 424 -16.35 8.27 -7.46
CA SER A 424 -15.42 9.09 -6.67
C SER A 424 -15.37 10.56 -7.10
N TRP A 425 -15.57 10.81 -8.40
CA TRP A 425 -15.40 12.12 -9.03
C TRP A 425 -16.73 12.64 -9.59
N GLY A 426 -17.61 13.12 -8.71
CA GLY A 426 -18.97 13.52 -9.10
C GLY A 426 -19.07 14.72 -10.04
N TRP A 427 -17.98 15.47 -10.23
CA TRP A 427 -17.88 16.60 -11.15
C TRP A 427 -17.28 16.23 -12.51
N ALA A 428 -16.93 14.97 -12.75
CA ALA A 428 -16.41 14.53 -14.03
C ALA A 428 -17.49 14.64 -15.12
N VAL A 429 -17.13 15.23 -16.26
CA VAL A 429 -18.02 15.39 -17.40
C VAL A 429 -17.45 14.72 -18.63
N SER A 430 -18.29 13.97 -19.36
CA SER A 430 -17.97 13.45 -20.68
C SER A 430 -18.70 14.28 -21.73
N LEU A 431 -17.97 14.97 -22.61
CA LEU A 431 -18.50 15.59 -23.81
C LEU A 431 -18.62 14.53 -24.91
N GLN A 432 -19.80 14.44 -25.52
CA GLN A 432 -20.10 13.47 -26.55
C GLN A 432 -20.66 14.14 -27.80
N LYS A 433 -20.20 13.68 -28.97
CA LYS A 433 -20.75 14.08 -30.28
C LYS A 433 -21.55 12.93 -30.87
N ARG A 434 -22.64 13.21 -31.60
CA ARG A 434 -23.44 12.17 -32.29
C ARG A 434 -22.52 11.23 -33.12
N PRO A 435 -22.61 9.90 -32.95
CA PRO A 435 -23.67 9.13 -32.27
C PRO A 435 -23.37 8.80 -30.78
N SER A 436 -23.17 9.81 -29.93
CA SER A 436 -22.87 9.67 -28.49
C SER A 436 -21.48 9.12 -28.18
N ARG A 437 -20.48 9.46 -29.01
CA ARG A 437 -19.09 9.07 -28.78
C ARG A 437 -18.38 10.12 -27.93
N HIS A 438 -17.75 9.68 -26.85
CA HIS A 438 -16.86 10.51 -26.04
C HIS A 438 -15.69 11.03 -26.88
N PHE A 439 -15.34 12.30 -26.70
CA PHE A 439 -14.19 12.91 -27.39
C PHE A 439 -13.41 13.89 -26.52
N CYS A 440 -14.03 14.48 -25.49
CA CYS A 440 -13.39 15.37 -24.52
C CYS A 440 -14.02 15.22 -23.13
N GLY A 441 -13.28 15.67 -22.12
CA GLY A 441 -13.72 15.85 -20.74
C GLY A 441 -14.20 17.27 -20.41
N GLY A 442 -14.69 17.42 -19.18
CA GLY A 442 -15.12 18.69 -18.61
C GLY A 442 -15.28 18.60 -17.10
N SER A 443 -15.61 19.72 -16.47
CA SER A 443 -15.90 19.80 -15.03
C SER A 443 -17.18 20.57 -14.72
N ILE A 444 -17.94 20.09 -13.74
CA ILE A 444 -19.18 20.76 -13.28
C ILE A 444 -18.79 21.91 -12.34
N LEU A 445 -19.04 23.16 -12.77
CA LEU A 445 -18.87 24.34 -11.91
C LEU A 445 -20.15 24.67 -11.15
N SER A 446 -21.29 24.59 -11.84
CA SER A 446 -22.59 24.97 -11.30
C SER A 446 -23.71 24.12 -11.91
N PRO A 447 -24.97 24.25 -11.45
CA PRO A 447 -26.06 23.46 -11.99
C PRO A 447 -26.30 23.62 -13.49
N LYS A 448 -25.91 24.74 -14.11
CA LYS A 448 -26.14 25.00 -15.53
C LYS A 448 -24.87 25.14 -16.37
N TYR A 449 -23.69 25.20 -15.74
CA TYR A 449 -22.45 25.52 -16.45
C TYR A 449 -21.37 24.46 -16.24
N VAL A 450 -20.77 24.05 -17.35
CA VAL A 450 -19.64 23.10 -17.42
C VAL A 450 -18.43 23.81 -18.02
N LEU A 451 -17.26 23.59 -17.43
CA LEU A 451 -15.99 24.11 -17.94
C LEU A 451 -15.25 23.02 -18.74
N THR A 452 -14.68 23.41 -19.87
CA THR A 452 -13.91 22.53 -20.77
C THR A 452 -12.84 23.33 -21.53
N ALA A 453 -12.11 22.67 -22.43
CA ALA A 453 -11.11 23.32 -23.29
C ALA A 453 -11.77 23.96 -24.52
N ALA A 454 -11.21 25.07 -25.02
CA ALA A 454 -11.73 25.75 -26.21
C ALA A 454 -11.57 24.90 -27.46
N HIS A 455 -10.43 24.22 -27.64
CA HIS A 455 -10.18 23.36 -28.81
C HIS A 455 -11.12 22.14 -28.89
N CYS A 456 -11.84 21.81 -27.80
CA CYS A 456 -12.85 20.77 -27.84
C CYS A 456 -14.14 21.25 -28.52
N VAL A 457 -14.38 22.56 -28.64
CA VAL A 457 -15.67 23.12 -29.04
C VAL A 457 -15.60 24.28 -30.03
N ASP A 458 -14.41 24.77 -30.37
CA ASP A 458 -14.20 25.89 -31.30
C ASP A 458 -14.68 25.58 -32.73
N ASP A 459 -14.52 24.35 -33.20
CA ASP A 459 -15.07 23.92 -34.50
C ASP A 459 -16.56 23.50 -34.43
N ILE A 460 -17.19 23.53 -33.25
CA ILE A 460 -18.52 22.96 -33.00
C ILE A 460 -19.64 24.01 -33.05
N TYR A 461 -19.34 25.30 -33.21
CA TYR A 461 -20.35 26.38 -33.25
C TYR A 461 -21.49 26.14 -34.25
N LEU A 462 -21.20 25.50 -35.39
CA LEU A 462 -22.19 25.21 -36.45
C LEU A 462 -23.00 23.92 -36.21
N SER A 463 -22.73 23.17 -35.13
CA SER A 463 -23.35 21.86 -34.86
C SER A 463 -23.65 21.63 -33.37
N ILE A 464 -24.04 22.68 -32.66
CA ILE A 464 -24.34 22.63 -31.23
C ILE A 464 -25.37 21.55 -30.86
N ASP A 465 -26.34 21.27 -31.74
CA ASP A 465 -27.36 20.22 -31.59
C ASP A 465 -26.80 18.79 -31.54
N GLN A 466 -25.54 18.62 -31.94
CA GLN A 466 -24.83 17.34 -31.90
C GLN A 466 -24.00 17.16 -30.62
N LEU A 467 -23.84 18.21 -29.81
CA LEU A 467 -23.04 18.20 -28.59
C LEU A 467 -23.91 17.88 -27.38
N THR A 468 -23.54 16.83 -26.66
CA THR A 468 -24.22 16.41 -25.43
C THR A 468 -23.21 16.28 -24.29
N VAL A 469 -23.59 16.80 -23.13
CA VAL A 469 -22.87 16.67 -21.87
C VAL A 469 -23.45 15.50 -21.08
N VAL A 470 -22.58 14.62 -20.58
CA VAL A 470 -22.95 13.48 -19.74
C VAL A 470 -22.28 13.58 -18.39
N VAL A 471 -23.07 13.53 -17.31
CA VAL A 471 -22.63 13.67 -15.91
C VAL A 471 -23.12 12.51 -15.04
N GLY A 472 -22.45 12.25 -13.92
CA GLY A 472 -22.86 11.20 -12.96
C GLY A 472 -22.58 9.77 -13.43
N ARG A 473 -21.67 9.61 -14.40
CA ARG A 473 -21.28 8.33 -15.00
C ARG A 473 -19.79 8.14 -14.82
N ASP A 474 -19.37 6.92 -14.50
CA ASP A 474 -17.98 6.48 -14.40
C ASP A 474 -17.61 5.48 -15.51
N ASN A 475 -18.57 4.71 -16.03
CA ASN A 475 -18.39 3.83 -17.18
C ASN A 475 -19.24 4.28 -18.38
N LEU A 476 -18.60 4.61 -19.51
CA LEU A 476 -19.23 5.13 -20.72
C LEU A 476 -20.26 4.18 -21.33
N LEU A 477 -20.09 2.87 -21.15
CA LEU A 477 -20.96 1.82 -21.67
C LEU A 477 -22.29 1.69 -20.90
N ASP A 478 -22.34 2.18 -19.66
CA ASP A 478 -23.53 2.04 -18.82
C ASP A 478 -24.57 3.12 -19.18
N ASN A 479 -25.83 2.96 -18.80
CA ASN A 479 -26.88 3.96 -19.04
C ASN A 479 -27.12 4.91 -17.85
N ILE A 480 -26.22 4.90 -16.87
CA ILE A 480 -26.30 5.70 -15.63
C ILE A 480 -25.96 7.16 -15.89
N GLY A 481 -26.55 8.09 -15.14
CA GLY A 481 -26.24 9.52 -15.20
C GLY A 481 -27.16 10.35 -16.11
N GLN A 482 -26.91 11.65 -16.17
CA GLN A 482 -27.76 12.59 -16.90
C GLN A 482 -27.11 12.99 -18.22
N ARG A 483 -27.88 12.88 -19.31
CA ARG A 483 -27.53 13.40 -20.64
C ARG A 483 -28.26 14.72 -20.86
N ILE A 484 -27.51 15.78 -21.18
CA ILE A 484 -28.03 17.14 -21.30
C ILE A 484 -27.44 17.78 -22.55
N VAL A 485 -28.27 18.35 -23.41
CA VAL A 485 -27.81 19.08 -24.60
C VAL A 485 -27.30 20.47 -24.21
N VAL A 486 -26.29 20.95 -24.93
CA VAL A 486 -25.71 22.28 -24.73
C VAL A 486 -26.58 23.32 -25.43
N SER A 487 -26.93 24.39 -24.72
CA SER A 487 -27.72 25.51 -25.25
C SER A 487 -26.85 26.60 -25.84
N LYS A 488 -25.68 26.87 -25.23
CA LYS A 488 -24.77 27.93 -25.67
C LYS A 488 -23.34 27.60 -25.29
N ILE A 489 -22.40 28.01 -26.14
CA ILE A 489 -20.96 27.82 -25.96
C ILE A 489 -20.31 29.20 -25.86
N TYR A 490 -19.50 29.40 -24.82
CA TYR A 490 -18.70 30.60 -24.61
C TYR A 490 -17.22 30.20 -24.69
N VAL A 491 -16.60 30.38 -25.86
CA VAL A 491 -15.13 30.28 -25.99
C VAL A 491 -14.49 31.59 -25.57
N HIS A 492 -13.34 31.53 -24.91
CA HIS A 492 -12.61 32.74 -24.51
C HIS A 492 -12.32 33.63 -25.73
N PRO A 493 -12.62 34.94 -25.70
CA PRO A 493 -12.49 35.83 -26.87
C PRO A 493 -11.07 35.92 -27.45
N GLN A 494 -10.07 35.65 -26.61
CA GLN A 494 -8.65 35.67 -27.00
C GLN A 494 -8.09 34.25 -27.24
N TRP A 495 -8.93 33.24 -27.51
CA TRP A 495 -8.50 31.90 -27.90
C TRP A 495 -7.65 31.94 -29.19
N ILE A 496 -6.47 31.30 -29.18
CA ILE A 496 -5.60 31.21 -30.36
C ILE A 496 -5.27 29.73 -30.63
N PRO A 497 -5.93 29.09 -31.62
CA PRO A 497 -5.78 27.66 -31.92
C PRO A 497 -4.32 27.21 -32.12
N ASN A 498 -3.54 27.99 -32.87
CA ASN A 498 -2.15 27.61 -33.21
C ASN A 498 -1.19 27.56 -32.01
N THR A 499 -1.50 28.29 -30.94
CA THR A 499 -0.62 28.37 -29.76
C THR A 499 -1.24 27.73 -28.52
N PHE A 500 -2.49 27.29 -28.61
CA PHE A 500 -3.30 26.88 -27.45
C PHE A 500 -3.33 27.94 -26.34
N LYS A 501 -3.19 29.23 -26.69
CA LYS A 501 -3.29 30.33 -25.74
C LYS A 501 -4.76 30.59 -25.43
N ASN A 502 -5.10 30.67 -24.15
CA ASN A 502 -6.46 30.83 -23.65
C ASN A 502 -7.39 29.66 -24.02
N ASP A 503 -6.88 28.42 -23.89
CA ASP A 503 -7.63 27.18 -24.17
C ASP A 503 -8.67 26.88 -23.08
N ILE A 504 -9.77 27.65 -23.09
CA ILE A 504 -10.84 27.55 -22.09
C ILE A 504 -12.19 27.93 -22.72
N ALA A 505 -13.22 27.14 -22.40
CA ALA A 505 -14.60 27.39 -22.81
C ALA A 505 -15.59 26.98 -21.72
N ILE A 506 -16.73 27.69 -21.68
CA ILE A 506 -17.86 27.39 -20.80
C ILE A 506 -19.06 26.94 -21.64
N LEU A 507 -19.69 25.85 -21.24
CA LEU A 507 -20.90 25.31 -21.84
C LEU A 507 -22.09 25.61 -20.93
N GLU A 508 -23.09 26.30 -21.47
CA GLU A 508 -24.38 26.51 -20.82
C GLU A 508 -25.34 25.40 -21.23
N LEU A 509 -25.90 24.71 -20.24
CA LEU A 509 -26.78 23.57 -20.43
C LEU A 509 -28.23 24.01 -20.62
N SER A 510 -28.96 23.30 -21.50
CA SER A 510 -30.39 23.52 -21.76
C SER A 510 -31.29 23.37 -20.53
N ARG A 511 -30.86 22.57 -19.54
CA ARG A 511 -31.54 22.40 -18.25
C ARG A 511 -30.51 22.25 -17.13
N ALA A 512 -30.92 22.58 -15.91
CA ALA A 512 -30.09 22.39 -14.73
C ALA A 512 -29.85 20.90 -14.43
N ILE A 513 -28.63 20.59 -13.99
CA ILE A 513 -28.21 19.29 -13.47
C ILE A 513 -28.94 19.04 -12.15
N SER A 514 -29.54 17.85 -12.02
CA SER A 514 -30.18 17.43 -10.77
C SER A 514 -29.14 16.79 -9.84
N PHE A 515 -28.90 17.37 -8.67
CA PHE A 515 -27.91 16.87 -7.69
C PHE A 515 -28.51 15.88 -6.66
N GLY A 516 -29.66 15.28 -6.97
CA GLY A 516 -30.32 14.31 -6.07
C GLY A 516 -29.61 12.95 -5.99
N ASP A 517 -28.78 12.63 -6.98
CA ASP A 517 -28.03 11.38 -7.06
C ASP A 517 -26.66 11.50 -6.37
N ASN A 518 -26.27 10.47 -5.61
CA ASN A 518 -25.02 10.42 -4.84
C ASN A 518 -23.72 10.48 -5.69
N ASN A 519 -23.85 10.55 -7.01
CA ASN A 519 -22.78 10.42 -7.99
C ASN A 519 -22.44 11.73 -8.71
N ILE A 520 -23.11 12.84 -8.37
CA ILE A 520 -22.92 14.14 -9.02
C ILE A 520 -22.55 15.19 -7.96
N ALA A 521 -21.50 15.96 -8.21
CA ALA A 521 -21.00 17.01 -7.34
C ALA A 521 -20.42 18.17 -8.15
N LYS A 522 -20.25 19.33 -7.52
CA LYS A 522 -19.57 20.50 -8.13
C LYS A 522 -18.11 20.50 -7.72
N LEU A 523 -17.23 20.98 -8.60
CA LEU A 523 -15.81 21.21 -8.29
C LEU A 523 -15.61 22.67 -7.85
N CYS A 524 -14.80 22.90 -6.82
CA CYS A 524 -14.53 24.26 -6.35
C CYS A 524 -13.54 24.98 -7.28
N LEU A 525 -13.73 26.29 -7.44
CA LEU A 525 -12.70 27.16 -7.99
C LEU A 525 -11.78 27.68 -6.87
N PRO A 526 -10.48 27.87 -7.16
CA PRO A 526 -9.52 28.39 -6.20
C PRO A 526 -9.84 29.86 -5.90
N SER A 527 -9.81 30.25 -4.62
CA SER A 527 -9.88 31.67 -4.22
C SER A 527 -8.62 32.40 -4.65
N SER A 528 -8.76 33.61 -5.19
CA SER A 528 -7.66 34.49 -5.62
C SER A 528 -6.91 35.13 -4.44
N TYR A 529 -7.28 34.82 -3.20
CA TYR A 529 -6.74 35.49 -2.02
C TYR A 529 -5.33 34.98 -1.65
N GLY A 530 -4.32 35.84 -1.84
CA GLY A 530 -3.00 35.70 -1.20
C GLY A 530 -1.90 34.99 -2.00
N MET A 531 -2.13 34.56 -3.24
CA MET A 531 -1.08 34.08 -4.16
C MET A 531 -1.11 34.90 -5.44
N GLU A 532 0.06 35.34 -5.94
CA GLU A 532 0.13 35.93 -7.27
C GLU A 532 -0.33 34.90 -8.31
N ALA A 533 -1.13 35.35 -9.28
CA ALA A 533 -1.80 34.47 -10.23
C ALA A 533 -0.82 33.63 -11.09
N THR A 534 0.45 34.02 -11.19
CA THR A 534 1.48 33.27 -11.92
C THR A 534 2.11 32.13 -11.13
N ASP A 535 2.02 32.15 -9.80
CA ASP A 535 2.71 31.21 -8.90
C ASP A 535 1.88 29.97 -8.54
N PHE A 536 0.65 29.91 -9.04
CA PHE A 536 -0.30 28.83 -8.77
C PHE A 536 -0.59 27.97 -10.01
N PRO A 537 -0.56 26.62 -9.94
CA PRO A 537 -0.34 25.81 -8.74
C PRO A 537 1.13 25.84 -8.30
N LEU A 538 1.34 25.69 -6.99
CA LEU A 538 2.68 25.67 -6.39
C LEU A 538 3.54 24.59 -7.03
N MET A 539 4.80 24.92 -7.29
CA MET A 539 5.78 24.00 -7.85
C MET A 539 5.86 22.68 -7.07
N LYS A 540 5.90 21.55 -7.79
CA LYS A 540 5.89 20.19 -7.24
C LYS A 540 4.65 19.82 -6.41
N SER A 541 3.61 20.66 -6.40
CA SER A 541 2.32 20.24 -5.83
C SER A 541 1.79 19.02 -6.57
N LYS A 542 1.19 18.09 -5.82
CA LYS A 542 0.54 16.91 -6.38
C LYS A 542 -0.80 17.32 -6.97
N LEU A 543 -0.99 17.00 -8.23
CA LEU A 543 -2.20 17.28 -8.98
C LEU A 543 -2.81 15.97 -9.47
N VAL A 544 -4.13 15.92 -9.52
CA VAL A 544 -4.91 14.75 -9.94
C VAL A 544 -5.70 15.09 -11.19
N GLY A 545 -5.36 14.44 -12.30
CA GLY A 545 -6.10 14.53 -13.55
C GLY A 545 -7.08 13.37 -13.65
N ILE A 546 -8.26 13.61 -14.23
CA ILE A 546 -9.28 12.59 -14.45
C ILE A 546 -9.86 12.69 -15.85
N GLY A 547 -10.29 11.55 -16.41
CA GLY A 547 -10.94 11.49 -17.71
C GLY A 547 -11.03 10.08 -18.28
N TRP A 548 -11.53 9.97 -19.51
CA TRP A 548 -11.72 8.69 -20.22
C TRP A 548 -10.74 8.50 -21.37
N GLY A 549 -9.68 9.32 -21.42
CA GLY A 549 -8.71 9.32 -22.49
C GLY A 549 -7.95 8.01 -22.65
N THR A 550 -7.17 7.94 -23.72
CA THR A 550 -6.43 6.74 -24.08
C THR A 550 -5.33 6.45 -23.06
N THR A 551 -5.11 5.17 -22.71
CA THR A 551 -4.07 4.82 -21.72
C THR A 551 -2.65 4.79 -22.29
N MET A 552 -2.51 4.99 -23.60
CA MET A 552 -1.26 5.06 -24.34
C MET A 552 -1.45 5.94 -25.58
N THR A 553 -0.36 6.48 -26.11
CA THR A 553 -0.37 7.26 -27.35
C THR A 553 -0.98 6.43 -28.49
N ASN A 554 -1.97 7.00 -29.21
CA ASN A 554 -2.72 6.33 -30.27
C ASN A 554 -3.47 5.05 -29.84
N GLY A 555 -3.78 4.90 -28.54
CA GLY A 555 -4.60 3.82 -28.01
C GLY A 555 -6.10 4.03 -28.20
N PHE A 556 -6.91 3.15 -27.61
CA PHE A 556 -8.36 3.30 -27.54
C PHE A 556 -8.77 4.09 -26.28
N ILE A 557 -9.88 4.83 -26.39
CA ILE A 557 -10.52 5.53 -25.27
C ILE A 557 -10.91 4.51 -24.20
N SER A 558 -10.73 4.87 -22.94
CA SER A 558 -11.11 4.00 -21.82
C SER A 558 -12.62 4.10 -21.59
N ASP A 559 -13.31 2.96 -21.52
CA ASP A 559 -14.72 2.94 -21.12
C ASP A 559 -14.91 3.40 -19.68
N LYS A 560 -13.96 3.10 -18.80
CA LYS A 560 -14.00 3.46 -17.39
C LYS A 560 -13.23 4.75 -17.13
N LEU A 561 -13.76 5.59 -16.24
CA LEU A 561 -13.13 6.81 -15.77
C LEU A 561 -11.77 6.46 -15.17
N ARG A 562 -10.74 7.18 -15.59
CA ARG A 562 -9.38 7.03 -15.12
C ARG A 562 -8.99 8.22 -14.27
N GLN A 563 -8.03 7.98 -13.38
CA GLN A 563 -7.36 9.02 -12.62
C GLN A 563 -5.85 8.86 -12.71
N VAL A 564 -5.12 9.97 -12.68
CA VAL A 564 -3.66 10.00 -12.68
C VAL A 564 -3.15 11.09 -11.76
N THR A 565 -2.12 10.78 -10.97
CA THR A 565 -1.41 11.77 -10.16
C THR A 565 -0.12 12.19 -10.85
N VAL A 566 0.01 13.49 -11.07
CA VAL A 566 1.15 14.20 -11.67
C VAL A 566 1.63 15.32 -10.74
N GLU A 567 2.80 15.90 -10.99
CA GLU A 567 3.35 17.01 -10.20
C GLU A 567 3.47 18.26 -11.06
N ALA A 568 3.19 19.44 -10.48
CA ALA A 568 3.41 20.72 -11.16
C ALA A 568 4.91 20.90 -11.49
N VAL A 569 5.20 21.21 -12.75
CA VAL A 569 6.56 21.36 -13.30
C VAL A 569 6.82 22.82 -13.62
N GLY A 570 8.05 23.27 -13.35
CA GLY A 570 8.41 24.66 -13.53
C GLY A 570 8.58 25.04 -14.98
N ASN A 571 8.17 26.27 -15.30
CA ASN A 571 8.29 26.85 -16.64
C ASN A 571 9.74 26.91 -17.16
N GLN A 572 10.75 26.83 -16.27
CA GLN A 572 12.18 26.81 -16.62
C GLN A 572 12.74 25.40 -16.83
N GLU A 573 12.02 24.34 -16.42
CA GLU A 573 12.46 22.97 -16.65
C GLU A 573 12.30 22.63 -18.13
N SER A 574 13.32 22.00 -18.75
CA SER A 574 13.36 21.72 -20.19
C SER A 574 12.13 20.95 -20.70
N LYS A 575 11.66 19.97 -19.93
CA LYS A 575 10.44 19.19 -20.24
C LYS A 575 9.17 20.04 -20.31
N CYS A 576 9.13 21.19 -19.66
CA CYS A 576 8.02 22.13 -19.70
C CYS A 576 8.26 23.25 -20.71
N SER A 577 9.44 23.88 -20.70
CA SER A 577 9.79 24.98 -21.60
C SER A 577 9.69 24.59 -23.08
N ASN A 578 9.95 23.31 -23.40
CA ASN A 578 9.84 22.77 -24.75
C ASN A 578 8.41 22.37 -25.16
N SER A 579 7.46 22.42 -24.22
CA SER A 579 6.05 22.07 -24.42
C SER A 579 5.14 23.30 -24.42
N ILE A 580 5.35 24.29 -23.54
CA ILE A 580 4.49 25.48 -23.43
C ILE A 580 4.84 26.55 -24.45
N THR A 581 3.85 27.34 -24.83
CA THR A 581 3.98 28.52 -25.70
C THR A 581 3.80 29.83 -24.92
N ASN A 582 3.08 29.79 -23.79
CA ASN A 582 2.80 30.95 -22.96
C ASN A 582 2.84 30.63 -21.46
N LYS A 583 3.85 31.16 -20.75
CA LYS A 583 4.10 30.90 -19.32
C LYS A 583 3.02 31.45 -18.38
N THR A 584 2.26 32.44 -18.82
CA THR A 584 1.21 33.10 -18.02
C THR A 584 -0.06 32.25 -18.01
N THR A 585 -0.54 31.88 -19.20
CA THR A 585 -1.83 31.20 -19.37
C THR A 585 -1.75 29.69 -19.26
N GLN A 586 -0.55 29.13 -19.40
CA GLN A 586 -0.29 27.69 -19.39
C GLN A 586 0.67 27.32 -18.26
N PHE A 587 0.56 26.08 -17.79
CA PHE A 587 1.53 25.45 -16.92
C PHE A 587 1.67 23.97 -17.24
N CYS A 588 2.72 23.34 -16.74
CA CYS A 588 3.00 21.94 -16.99
C CYS A 588 2.77 21.07 -15.76
N ALA A 589 2.36 19.82 -15.99
CA ALA A 589 2.45 18.80 -14.98
C ALA A 589 2.97 17.49 -15.57
N ALA A 590 3.85 16.80 -14.84
CA ALA A 590 4.42 15.53 -15.27
C ALA A 590 4.92 14.71 -14.08
N VAL A 591 5.27 13.46 -14.33
CA VAL A 591 6.00 12.61 -13.38
C VAL A 591 7.46 12.51 -13.79
N ASN A 592 8.38 12.60 -12.82
CA ASN A 592 9.80 12.40 -13.08
C ASN A 592 10.06 10.98 -13.61
N GLY A 593 10.67 10.89 -14.80
CA GLY A 593 10.90 9.63 -15.52
C GLY A 593 9.80 9.27 -16.53
N GLY A 594 8.72 10.05 -16.63
CA GLY A 594 7.61 9.80 -17.56
C GLY A 594 6.67 8.67 -17.13
N GLY A 595 6.00 8.05 -18.10
CA GLY A 595 5.07 6.93 -17.95
C GLY A 595 3.67 7.29 -17.47
N LYS A 596 3.40 8.57 -17.18
CA LYS A 596 2.10 9.08 -16.74
C LYS A 596 1.82 10.47 -17.27
N ASP A 597 0.63 10.64 -17.82
CA ASP A 597 0.08 11.93 -18.25
C ASP A 597 -1.44 11.79 -18.47
N THR A 598 -2.13 12.90 -18.62
CA THR A 598 -3.40 12.94 -19.34
C THR A 598 -3.16 12.69 -20.82
N CYS A 599 -4.14 12.14 -21.53
CA CYS A 599 -3.98 11.72 -22.91
C CYS A 599 -5.22 12.04 -23.75
N GLN A 600 -5.28 11.50 -24.96
CA GLN A 600 -6.27 11.91 -25.95
C GLN A 600 -7.66 11.47 -25.49
N GLY A 601 -8.59 12.43 -25.41
CA GLY A 601 -9.91 12.24 -24.79
C GLY A 601 -10.01 12.80 -23.37
N ASP A 602 -8.89 13.03 -22.67
CA ASP A 602 -8.90 13.73 -21.37
C ASP A 602 -8.95 15.26 -21.52
N SER A 603 -8.72 15.79 -22.74
CA SER A 603 -8.80 17.21 -23.06
C SER A 603 -10.09 17.85 -22.53
N GLY A 604 -9.97 19.01 -21.89
CA GLY A 604 -11.08 19.68 -21.21
C GLY A 604 -11.40 19.13 -19.81
N GLY A 605 -10.89 17.95 -19.44
CA GLY A 605 -11.02 17.38 -18.11
C GLY A 605 -10.26 18.18 -17.04
N PRO A 606 -10.64 18.04 -15.75
CA PRO A 606 -10.05 18.82 -14.68
C PRO A 606 -8.72 18.23 -14.21
N LEU A 607 -7.75 19.11 -13.97
CA LEU A 607 -6.56 18.86 -13.17
C LEU A 607 -6.71 19.56 -11.82
N MET A 608 -6.70 18.78 -10.74
CA MET A 608 -7.20 19.20 -9.43
C MET A 608 -6.15 19.05 -8.35
N TYR A 609 -6.32 19.78 -7.25
CA TYR A 609 -5.56 19.59 -6.02
C TYR A 609 -6.52 19.55 -4.83
N TYR A 610 -6.10 18.90 -3.76
CA TYR A 610 -6.83 18.92 -2.51
C TYR A 610 -6.27 20.03 -1.63
N SER A 611 -7.15 20.85 -1.06
CA SER A 611 -6.75 21.84 -0.07
C SER A 611 -7.04 21.32 1.33
N ASP A 612 -5.98 21.14 2.11
CA ASP A 612 -6.09 20.74 3.51
C ASP A 612 -6.73 21.83 4.39
N ILE A 613 -6.69 23.10 3.96
CA ILE A 613 -7.26 24.24 4.70
C ILE A 613 -8.79 24.20 4.65
N TYR A 614 -9.34 23.94 3.46
CA TYR A 614 -10.79 23.98 3.22
C TYR A 614 -11.43 22.59 3.18
N GLU A 615 -10.61 21.53 3.25
CA GLU A 615 -11.03 20.13 3.10
C GLU A 615 -11.84 19.88 1.83
N GLN A 616 -11.38 20.48 0.73
CA GLN A 616 -12.09 20.54 -0.55
C GLN A 616 -11.15 20.28 -1.72
N TRP A 617 -11.67 19.57 -2.73
CA TRP A 617 -11.04 19.49 -4.06
C TRP A 617 -11.28 20.76 -4.85
N MET A 618 -10.21 21.29 -5.43
CA MET A 618 -10.21 22.52 -6.20
C MET A 618 -9.59 22.32 -7.57
N LEU A 619 -10.06 23.10 -8.55
CA LEU A 619 -9.56 23.08 -9.91
C LEU A 619 -8.26 23.88 -10.05
N ALA A 620 -7.14 23.22 -10.33
CA ALA A 620 -5.88 23.88 -10.63
C ALA A 620 -5.76 24.26 -12.12
N GLY A 621 -6.21 23.37 -13.01
CA GLY A 621 -6.10 23.57 -14.44
C GLY A 621 -7.04 22.71 -15.28
N ILE A 622 -7.08 22.99 -16.58
CA ILE A 622 -7.83 22.24 -17.58
C ILE A 622 -6.84 21.52 -18.49
N THR A 623 -7.04 20.22 -18.73
CA THR A 623 -6.23 19.46 -19.68
C THR A 623 -6.31 20.08 -21.08
N SER A 624 -5.18 20.52 -21.63
CA SER A 624 -5.15 21.27 -22.90
C SER A 624 -4.47 20.48 -24.01
N PHE A 625 -3.14 20.31 -23.98
CA PHE A 625 -2.41 19.59 -25.04
C PHE A 625 -1.11 18.92 -24.53
N GLY A 626 -0.51 18.07 -25.38
CA GLY A 626 0.74 17.38 -25.08
C GLY A 626 1.36 16.72 -26.31
N LYS A 627 2.65 16.37 -26.22
CA LYS A 627 3.37 15.62 -27.26
C LYS A 627 3.43 14.15 -26.87
N GLY A 628 2.45 13.36 -27.35
CA GLY A 628 2.24 12.00 -26.87
C GLY A 628 1.80 11.96 -25.40
N CYS A 629 1.69 10.76 -24.84
CA CYS A 629 1.18 10.58 -23.48
C CYS A 629 2.22 9.91 -22.58
N GLY A 630 2.63 10.61 -21.53
CA GLY A 630 3.56 10.09 -20.53
C GLY A 630 5.00 9.99 -21.03
N LEU A 631 5.44 10.86 -21.94
CA LEU A 631 6.84 10.91 -22.34
C LEU A 631 7.71 11.50 -21.22
N SER A 632 8.91 10.97 -21.02
CA SER A 632 9.83 11.46 -19.98
C SER A 632 10.40 12.85 -20.26
N ILE A 633 10.42 13.24 -21.54
CA ILE A 633 11.01 14.50 -22.03
C ILE A 633 10.00 15.62 -22.30
N HIS A 634 8.70 15.30 -22.33
CA HIS A 634 7.63 16.27 -22.58
C HIS A 634 6.60 16.19 -21.46
N ALA A 635 6.36 17.30 -20.78
CA ALA A 635 5.27 17.42 -19.83
C ALA A 635 3.95 17.71 -20.55
N GLY A 636 2.84 17.23 -19.96
CA GLY A 636 1.50 17.63 -20.35
C GLY A 636 1.26 19.09 -20.00
N VAL A 637 0.51 19.79 -20.85
CA VAL A 637 0.24 21.23 -20.73
C VAL A 637 -1.23 21.46 -20.38
N TYR A 638 -1.44 22.34 -19.41
CA TYR A 638 -2.74 22.63 -18.82
C TYR A 638 -3.00 24.13 -18.83
N THR A 639 -4.26 24.51 -19.05
CA THR A 639 -4.71 25.91 -18.93
C THR A 639 -4.80 26.29 -17.46
N ARG A 640 -4.20 27.42 -17.09
CA ARG A 640 -4.13 27.90 -15.70
C ARG A 640 -5.44 28.58 -15.29
N VAL A 641 -6.28 27.90 -14.51
CA VAL A 641 -7.68 28.32 -14.25
C VAL A 641 -7.77 29.61 -13.43
N ASN A 642 -6.86 29.81 -12.49
CA ASN A 642 -6.85 31.02 -11.65
C ASN A 642 -6.71 32.33 -12.45
N MET A 643 -6.14 32.31 -13.66
CA MET A 643 -6.04 33.47 -14.55
C MET A 643 -7.38 33.87 -15.18
N TYR A 644 -8.40 33.01 -15.09
CA TYR A 644 -9.69 33.20 -15.75
C TYR A 644 -10.86 33.29 -14.77
N ILE A 645 -10.61 33.40 -13.47
CA ILE A 645 -11.69 33.45 -12.45
C ILE A 645 -12.67 34.59 -12.77
N ASP A 646 -12.17 35.78 -13.06
CA ASP A 646 -13.00 36.95 -13.41
C ASP A 646 -13.83 36.71 -14.68
N TRP A 647 -13.23 36.09 -15.71
CA TRP A 647 -13.93 35.75 -16.94
C TRP A 647 -15.01 34.69 -16.71
N ILE A 648 -14.73 33.65 -15.91
CA ILE A 648 -15.69 32.62 -15.54
C ILE A 648 -16.86 33.26 -14.76
N GLN A 649 -16.57 34.13 -13.80
CA GLN A 649 -17.58 34.88 -13.04
C GLN A 649 -18.46 35.76 -13.93
N SER A 650 -17.87 36.42 -14.94
CA SER A 650 -18.65 37.27 -15.86
C SER A 650 -19.70 36.51 -16.68
N ILE A 651 -19.54 35.19 -16.85
CA ILE A 651 -20.47 34.34 -17.64
C ILE A 651 -21.45 33.59 -16.74
N VAL A 652 -20.97 33.01 -15.65
CA VAL A 652 -21.78 32.15 -14.75
C VAL A 652 -22.56 32.98 -13.73
N GLY A 653 -22.11 34.21 -13.43
CA GLY A 653 -22.63 35.07 -12.37
C GLY A 653 -22.08 34.71 -10.99
N ASN A 654 -21.99 35.71 -10.10
CA ASN A 654 -21.42 35.55 -8.75
C ASN A 654 -22.19 34.55 -7.88
N ASP A 655 -23.52 34.48 -8.00
CA ASP A 655 -24.35 33.55 -7.21
C ASP A 655 -24.34 32.10 -7.74
N GLY A 656 -23.74 31.89 -8.93
CA GLY A 656 -23.73 30.58 -9.61
C GLY A 656 -22.45 29.78 -9.36
N ILE A 657 -21.34 30.43 -9.03
CA ILE A 657 -20.05 29.81 -8.78
C ILE A 657 -19.88 29.57 -7.29
N VAL A 658 -19.27 28.45 -6.94
CA VAL A 658 -18.89 28.17 -5.55
C VAL A 658 -17.38 28.24 -5.45
N MET A 659 -16.88 29.30 -4.82
CA MET A 659 -15.46 29.43 -4.49
C MET A 659 -15.17 28.61 -3.23
N ALA A 660 -13.94 28.13 -3.13
CA ALA A 660 -13.55 27.46 -1.90
C ALA A 660 -13.54 28.42 -0.71
N GLY A 661 -14.10 27.96 0.43
CA GLY A 661 -14.14 28.74 1.68
C GLY A 661 -15.30 29.72 1.84
N GLU A 662 -16.24 29.85 0.89
CA GLU A 662 -17.33 30.84 0.96
C GLU A 662 -18.32 30.67 2.12
N ASN A 663 -18.33 29.52 2.82
CA ASN A 663 -19.24 29.26 3.94
C ASN A 663 -18.60 29.33 5.33
N THR A 664 -17.32 29.71 5.46
CA THR A 664 -16.69 29.91 6.78
C THR A 664 -16.79 31.36 7.30
N ALA A 665 -17.34 32.30 6.51
CA ALA A 665 -17.36 33.73 6.84
C ALA A 665 -18.67 34.26 7.44
N THR A 666 -19.70 33.44 7.66
CA THR A 666 -20.98 33.86 8.27
C THR A 666 -21.07 33.51 9.77
N PHE A 667 -20.06 33.90 10.54
CA PHE A 667 -20.20 34.15 11.98
C PHE A 667 -19.64 35.54 12.29
N SER A 668 -20.56 36.51 12.34
CA SER A 668 -20.53 37.77 13.09
C SER A 668 -19.17 38.44 13.38
N THR A 669 -18.94 39.54 12.66
CA THR A 669 -18.33 40.81 13.10
C THR A 669 -17.98 40.96 14.61
N MET A 670 -16.70 41.18 14.91
CA MET A 670 -16.20 42.24 15.81
C MET A 670 -14.70 42.53 15.53
N PRO A 671 -14.21 43.76 15.80
CA PRO A 671 -12.96 44.26 15.23
C PRO A 671 -11.73 44.08 16.14
N ASN A 672 -10.57 44.08 15.47
CA ASN A 672 -9.20 44.26 15.98
C ASN A 672 -8.59 43.14 16.84
N GLY A 673 -7.49 42.58 16.32
CA GLY A 673 -6.45 41.98 17.17
C GLY A 673 -5.88 40.66 16.66
N LEU A 674 -4.68 40.76 16.09
CA LEU A 674 -3.64 39.74 15.95
C LEU A 674 -3.96 38.42 15.20
N THR A 675 -3.24 38.31 14.10
CA THR A 675 -2.81 37.09 13.40
C THR A 675 -2.33 35.97 14.33
N THR A 676 -2.96 34.79 14.25
CA THR A 676 -2.30 33.46 14.40
C THR A 676 -3.24 32.35 13.89
N SER A 677 -3.03 31.86 12.66
CA SER A 677 -3.67 30.61 12.21
C SER A 677 -2.77 29.84 11.24
N SER A 678 -1.59 29.46 11.72
CA SER A 678 -0.72 28.44 11.11
C SER A 678 -0.51 27.22 12.01
N GLU A 679 -1.19 27.16 13.17
CA GLU A 679 -0.93 26.11 14.17
C GLU A 679 -1.87 24.90 14.11
N SER A 680 -3.08 24.94 13.51
CA SER A 680 -4.09 23.89 13.75
C SER A 680 -3.80 22.50 13.12
N THR A 681 -3.15 22.41 11.96
CA THR A 681 -2.86 21.12 11.29
C THR A 681 -1.54 20.50 11.74
N MET A 682 -0.50 21.32 11.97
CA MET A 682 0.64 20.87 12.77
C MET A 682 0.20 20.51 14.19
N SER A 683 -0.77 21.21 14.78
CA SER A 683 -1.40 20.88 16.07
C SER A 683 -2.36 19.68 16.00
N SER A 684 -2.51 18.96 14.89
CA SER A 684 -3.30 17.71 14.88
C SER A 684 -2.38 16.50 14.74
N ILE A 685 -1.33 16.61 13.90
CA ILE A 685 -0.30 15.57 13.75
C ILE A 685 0.77 15.68 14.84
N SER A 686 1.20 16.89 15.21
CA SER A 686 2.10 17.14 16.35
C SER A 686 1.39 16.91 17.68
N THR A 687 0.06 17.12 17.74
CA THR A 687 -0.71 16.80 18.95
C THR A 687 -1.05 15.31 19.01
N MET A 688 -1.30 14.61 17.90
CA MET A 688 -1.29 13.14 17.89
C MET A 688 0.08 12.58 18.25
N PHE A 689 1.18 13.15 17.72
CA PHE A 689 2.53 12.72 18.06
C PHE A 689 2.86 13.04 19.53
N CYS A 690 2.50 14.23 20.03
CA CYS A 690 2.63 14.61 21.43
C CYS A 690 1.72 13.80 22.33
N ILE A 691 0.48 13.48 21.94
CA ILE A 691 -0.42 12.61 22.70
C ILE A 691 0.14 11.19 22.70
N THR A 692 0.59 10.65 21.56
CA THR A 692 1.24 9.33 21.54
C THR A 692 2.53 9.32 22.34
N THR A 693 3.30 10.42 22.38
CA THR A 693 4.56 10.54 23.13
C THR A 693 4.30 10.77 24.62
N LEU A 694 3.30 11.57 24.99
CA LEU A 694 2.89 11.86 26.37
C LEU A 694 2.18 10.64 26.98
N VAL A 695 1.33 9.96 26.21
CA VAL A 695 0.69 8.70 26.60
C VAL A 695 1.72 7.58 26.68
N PHE A 696 2.72 7.57 25.80
CA PHE A 696 3.85 6.68 25.92
C PHE A 696 4.70 6.97 27.16
N LEU A 697 4.94 8.24 27.50
CA LEU A 697 5.58 8.62 28.77
C LEU A 697 4.71 8.25 30.00
N LEU A 698 3.39 8.22 29.86
CA LEU A 698 2.46 7.75 30.91
C LEU A 698 2.42 6.22 31.01
N ILE A 699 2.51 5.48 29.90
CA ILE A 699 2.69 4.02 29.86
C ILE A 699 4.00 3.63 30.55
N MET A 700 5.09 4.32 30.21
CA MET A 700 6.43 4.16 30.79
C MET A 700 6.52 4.52 32.28
N ARG A 701 5.51 5.20 32.82
CA ARG A 701 5.40 5.52 34.25
C ARG A 701 4.55 4.49 35.01
N SER A 702 3.85 3.61 34.30
CA SER A 702 2.97 2.56 34.86
C SER A 702 3.59 1.16 34.82
N PHE A 703 4.51 0.92 33.88
CA PHE A 703 5.55 -0.10 33.98
C PHE A 703 6.66 0.44 34.88
#